data_AF-A0A970EMH8-F1
#
_entry.id   AF-A0A970EMH8-F1
#
_cell.length_a   1.000
_cell.length_b   1.000
_cell.length_c   1.000
_cell.angle_alpha   90.00
_cell.angle_beta   90.00
_cell.angle_gamma   90.00
#
_symmetry.space_group_name_H-M   'P 1'
#
loop_
_entity.id
_entity.type
_entity.pdbx_description
1 polymer ?
#
loop_
_entity_poly.entity_id
_entity_poly.type
_entity_poly.pdbx_seq_one_letter_code
_entity_poly.pdbx_strand_id
1 'polypeptide(L)'
;MSIKPREECGVFGIYAPGQPVVSLTYYGLYALQHRGQESAGIAVSDGHEIQVHKGRGLVSEVFSNDQLQDLANQSSSSVMAMGHVRYSTGGAFQLANIQPLVVYNGRGMLALAMNGRLVNGAEIRAELAAEGTVFQSTSDAELVIHLLAQCKRDSILEAAAEVMNRLQGGYGIVFMVEDQVVGMRDPYGVRPLCIGRLGESYCLASESAALDTIGAELVRDVAPGEVVALTRDGFTAYRGPKAPAHAPCAFEYIYFARPDSTLDGLNVGDSRVRMGIELYREHPIDADVVIPVPDSGTLAALGYAQAGGLPFAEGLMKNRYVGRTFIQPTQAMREVAVRIKLNANASFLKGKRVVMVDDSIVRGTTSSKLIELVKKAGAAEVHLLISSPPVRHACHYGMDTSERETLIARRFEVEEIRQLVGADSLHYLSEDGLKRALGDRPACMACFTGEYPVAKLQGLTYRQSGVDIDAGNRVVDLIKPHVKQTARPGVLGGIGGFGGLFQLDLAKYPEPVLVSGADGVGTKLKLAFALNKHHTIGIDAVAMCVNDILTHGAEPLFFLDYLAVGKLNPEQAAQVVQGIAQGCREAGCALLGGETAEMPGFYKSGEYDVAGFAVGVVNRSDIIDGSTITSGDVAIGLPSSGLHSNGYSLVRRVFAGRDLHAVVEDLGEPLGEALLRPTRIYVRPILELLGKVRVKGMAHITGGGLTENIARILPPGLGLAIEPAWPVPPIFTLIRELGRVAEQEMYRTFNMGIGYAVVVSPDDLPAALAILRAVGEEPVVLGSIGPGEGVTYR
;
A
#
# COMPACT_ATOMS: atom_id res chain seq x y z
N MET A 1 -26.60 -8.39 18.63
CA MET A 1 -25.12 -8.28 18.56
C MET A 1 -24.50 -9.46 19.31
N SER A 2 -23.72 -10.28 18.62
CA SER A 2 -22.85 -11.31 19.19
C SER A 2 -21.45 -10.71 19.18
N ILE A 3 -20.75 -10.76 20.31
CA ILE A 3 -19.55 -9.94 20.56
C ILE A 3 -18.27 -10.80 20.59
N LYS A 4 -18.41 -12.13 20.42
CA LYS A 4 -17.29 -13.06 20.18
C LYS A 4 -16.88 -13.05 18.69
N PRO A 5 -15.60 -13.30 18.37
CA PRO A 5 -15.15 -13.48 16.99
C PRO A 5 -15.99 -14.55 16.30
N ARG A 6 -16.24 -14.42 15.00
CA ARG A 6 -17.00 -15.38 14.19
C ARG A 6 -16.19 -15.74 12.95
N GLU A 7 -16.35 -16.96 12.48
CA GLU A 7 -15.58 -17.50 11.36
C GLU A 7 -16.25 -17.21 10.02
N GLU A 8 -15.43 -17.17 8.96
CA GLU A 8 -15.77 -16.88 7.57
C GLU A 8 -16.29 -18.09 6.80
N CYS A 9 -17.43 -18.64 7.24
CA CYS A 9 -18.28 -19.51 6.44
C CYS A 9 -18.02 -21.02 6.57
N GLY A 10 -18.95 -21.82 6.05
CA GLY A 10 -18.81 -23.28 5.92
C GLY A 10 -19.17 -23.71 4.51
N VAL A 11 -18.43 -24.70 3.99
CA VAL A 11 -18.64 -25.27 2.64
C VAL A 11 -19.03 -26.74 2.73
N PHE A 12 -19.86 -27.17 1.79
CA PHE A 12 -20.27 -28.56 1.60
C PHE A 12 -20.35 -28.89 0.11
N GLY A 13 -20.01 -30.11 -0.29
CA GLY A 13 -20.18 -30.61 -1.65
C GLY A 13 -20.39 -32.12 -1.68
N ILE A 14 -21.20 -32.61 -2.60
CA ILE A 14 -21.51 -34.04 -2.71
C ILE A 14 -21.68 -34.45 -4.17
N TYR A 15 -21.07 -35.58 -4.53
CA TYR A 15 -21.34 -36.28 -5.78
C TYR A 15 -21.98 -37.63 -5.43
N ALA A 16 -23.28 -37.76 -5.69
CA ALA A 16 -24.06 -38.94 -5.32
C ALA A 16 -25.23 -39.21 -6.29
N PRO A 17 -24.96 -39.77 -7.49
CA PRO A 17 -26.00 -40.11 -8.45
C PRO A 17 -27.07 -41.03 -7.83
N GLY A 18 -28.34 -40.70 -8.04
CA GLY A 18 -29.47 -41.46 -7.50
C GLY A 18 -29.81 -41.18 -6.02
N GLN A 19 -29.10 -40.25 -5.37
CA GLN A 19 -29.39 -39.77 -4.02
C GLN A 19 -30.06 -38.38 -4.04
N PRO A 20 -30.81 -37.99 -3.00
CA PRO A 20 -31.45 -36.67 -2.93
C PRO A 20 -30.42 -35.57 -2.56
N VAL A 21 -29.49 -35.28 -3.48
CA VAL A 21 -28.32 -34.39 -3.26
C VAL A 21 -28.68 -32.99 -2.75
N VAL A 22 -29.85 -32.46 -3.14
CA VAL A 22 -30.36 -31.17 -2.66
C VAL A 22 -30.65 -31.21 -1.16
N SER A 23 -31.37 -32.25 -0.72
CA SER A 23 -31.73 -32.44 0.70
C SER A 23 -30.51 -32.75 1.55
N LEU A 24 -29.60 -33.59 1.05
CA LEU A 24 -28.34 -33.90 1.72
C LEU A 24 -27.49 -32.64 1.89
N THR A 25 -27.38 -31.81 0.86
CA THR A 25 -26.66 -30.53 0.94
C THR A 25 -27.32 -29.57 1.92
N TYR A 26 -28.65 -29.46 1.93
CA TYR A 26 -29.38 -28.66 2.91
C TYR A 26 -29.05 -29.07 4.35
N TYR A 27 -29.12 -30.37 4.67
CA TYR A 27 -28.83 -30.86 6.03
C TYR A 27 -27.34 -30.73 6.39
N GLY A 28 -26.43 -30.93 5.43
CA GLY A 28 -25.01 -30.66 5.61
C GLY A 28 -24.74 -29.19 5.96
N LEU A 29 -25.36 -28.24 5.24
CA LEU A 29 -25.27 -26.82 5.56
C LEU A 29 -25.93 -26.45 6.87
N TYR A 30 -27.07 -27.08 7.21
CA TYR A 30 -27.74 -26.88 8.48
C TYR A 30 -26.83 -27.28 9.66
N ALA A 31 -26.08 -28.38 9.52
CA ALA A 31 -25.07 -28.79 10.49
C ALA A 31 -23.91 -27.79 10.64
N LEU A 32 -23.57 -27.08 9.55
CA LEU A 32 -22.53 -26.06 9.50
C LEU A 32 -23.06 -24.63 9.81
N GLN A 33 -24.34 -24.45 10.11
CA GLN A 33 -24.99 -23.14 10.31
C GLN A 33 -24.28 -22.25 11.35
N HIS A 34 -23.56 -22.84 12.30
CA HIS A 34 -22.80 -22.11 13.31
C HIS A 34 -21.61 -21.33 12.71
N ARG A 35 -21.07 -21.76 11.56
CA ARG A 35 -20.00 -21.06 10.82
C ARG A 35 -20.48 -19.82 10.07
N GLY A 36 -21.76 -19.71 9.76
CA GLY A 36 -22.29 -18.60 8.97
C GLY A 36 -23.79 -18.46 9.10
N GLN A 37 -24.29 -17.26 9.39
CA GLN A 37 -25.70 -17.00 9.70
C GLN A 37 -26.24 -15.77 8.95
N GLU A 38 -25.53 -15.30 7.94
CA GLU A 38 -25.91 -14.07 7.20
C GLU A 38 -26.54 -14.36 5.85
N SER A 39 -26.11 -15.42 5.20
CA SER A 39 -26.69 -15.90 3.95
C SER A 39 -26.37 -17.38 3.77
N ALA A 40 -27.16 -18.05 2.95
CA ALA A 40 -26.91 -19.42 2.51
C ALA A 40 -27.17 -19.57 1.01
N GLY A 41 -26.58 -20.59 0.40
CA GLY A 41 -26.75 -20.89 -1.03
C GLY A 41 -26.48 -22.35 -1.33
N ILE A 42 -27.19 -22.91 -2.31
CA ILE A 42 -27.02 -24.26 -2.83
C ILE A 42 -26.98 -24.17 -4.35
N ALA A 43 -25.95 -24.78 -4.95
CA ALA A 43 -25.86 -25.01 -6.38
C ALA A 43 -25.97 -26.52 -6.67
N VAL A 44 -26.67 -26.88 -7.73
CA VAL A 44 -26.96 -28.27 -8.13
C VAL A 44 -26.60 -28.48 -9.58
N SER A 45 -26.24 -29.71 -9.95
CA SER A 45 -25.96 -30.05 -11.35
C SER A 45 -26.39 -31.47 -11.70
N ASP A 46 -26.88 -31.60 -12.94
CA ASP A 46 -27.33 -32.83 -13.58
C ASP A 46 -26.26 -33.52 -14.45
N GLY A 47 -25.05 -32.96 -14.53
CA GLY A 47 -24.02 -33.41 -15.48
C GLY A 47 -23.77 -32.42 -16.63
N HIS A 48 -24.65 -31.42 -16.82
CA HIS A 48 -24.65 -30.54 -17.99
C HIS A 48 -24.90 -29.07 -17.65
N GLU A 49 -25.76 -28.74 -16.69
CA GLU A 49 -26.04 -27.37 -16.28
C GLU A 49 -25.82 -27.21 -14.77
N ILE A 50 -25.52 -25.99 -14.33
CA ILE A 50 -25.43 -25.64 -12.91
C ILE A 50 -26.48 -24.59 -12.55
N GLN A 51 -27.42 -24.98 -11.69
CA GLN A 51 -28.45 -24.09 -11.16
C GLN A 51 -28.12 -23.68 -9.73
N VAL A 52 -28.49 -22.47 -9.31
CA VAL A 52 -28.21 -21.96 -7.96
C VAL A 52 -29.41 -21.25 -7.36
N HIS A 53 -29.70 -21.58 -6.11
CA HIS A 53 -30.57 -20.76 -5.26
C HIS A 53 -29.80 -20.26 -4.05
N LYS A 54 -29.87 -18.96 -3.78
CA LYS A 54 -29.15 -18.32 -2.67
C LYS A 54 -29.87 -17.09 -2.15
N GLY A 55 -29.72 -16.82 -0.87
CA GLY A 55 -30.43 -15.74 -0.20
C GLY A 55 -29.83 -15.32 1.13
N ARG A 56 -30.34 -14.21 1.66
CA ARG A 56 -29.96 -13.71 2.98
C ARG A 56 -30.70 -14.48 4.07
N GLY A 57 -30.02 -14.76 5.17
CA GLY A 57 -30.59 -15.41 6.34
C GLY A 57 -29.93 -16.74 6.70
N LEU A 58 -30.55 -17.44 7.62
CA LEU A 58 -30.23 -18.82 7.99
C LEU A 58 -30.60 -19.77 6.84
N VAL A 59 -30.02 -20.97 6.83
CA VAL A 59 -30.33 -22.04 5.86
C VAL A 59 -31.83 -22.30 5.82
N SER A 60 -32.48 -22.43 6.98
CA SER A 60 -33.93 -22.64 7.06
C SER A 60 -34.78 -21.44 6.62
N GLU A 61 -34.22 -20.24 6.59
CA GLU A 61 -34.91 -19.03 6.13
C GLU A 61 -34.79 -18.86 4.61
N VAL A 62 -33.65 -19.29 4.03
CA VAL A 62 -33.38 -19.19 2.60
C VAL A 62 -34.07 -20.29 1.80
N PHE A 63 -34.18 -21.49 2.38
CA PHE A 63 -34.73 -22.68 1.72
C PHE A 63 -36.01 -23.14 2.44
N SER A 64 -37.18 -22.73 1.92
CA SER A 64 -38.47 -23.33 2.29
C SER A 64 -38.64 -24.71 1.67
N ASN A 65 -39.63 -25.48 2.11
CA ASN A 65 -39.95 -26.78 1.48
C ASN A 65 -40.25 -26.63 -0.01
N ASP A 66 -40.99 -25.59 -0.39
CA ASP A 66 -41.32 -25.31 -1.80
C ASP A 66 -40.04 -24.97 -2.58
N GLN A 67 -39.15 -24.13 -2.04
CA GLN A 67 -37.86 -23.79 -2.66
C GLN A 67 -36.96 -25.03 -2.85
N LEU A 68 -36.93 -25.92 -1.86
CA LEU A 68 -36.18 -27.17 -1.96
C LEU A 68 -36.77 -28.12 -3.00
N GLN A 69 -38.11 -28.19 -3.07
CA GLN A 69 -38.79 -28.97 -4.09
C GLN A 69 -38.59 -28.37 -5.47
N ASP A 70 -38.67 -27.04 -5.63
CA ASP A 70 -38.42 -26.37 -6.91
C ASP A 70 -36.99 -26.64 -7.38
N LEU A 71 -35.99 -26.47 -6.50
CA LEU A 71 -34.60 -26.77 -6.83
C LEU A 71 -34.38 -28.26 -7.10
N ALA A 72 -35.13 -29.17 -6.46
CA ALA A 72 -35.07 -30.60 -6.75
C ALA A 72 -35.83 -30.99 -8.03
N ASN A 73 -36.91 -30.30 -8.37
CA ASN A 73 -37.78 -30.59 -9.52
C ASN A 73 -37.23 -30.03 -10.82
N GLN A 74 -36.65 -28.83 -10.79
CA GLN A 74 -35.91 -28.24 -11.91
C GLN A 74 -34.67 -29.06 -12.29
N SER A 75 -34.31 -30.00 -11.42
CA SER A 75 -33.07 -30.75 -11.42
C SER A 75 -33.33 -32.19 -10.94
N SER A 76 -34.43 -32.81 -11.41
CA SER A 76 -34.83 -34.17 -10.98
C SER A 76 -33.82 -35.27 -11.35
N SER A 77 -32.85 -34.93 -12.20
CA SER A 77 -31.69 -35.73 -12.60
C SER A 77 -30.39 -35.29 -11.94
N SER A 78 -30.42 -34.34 -10.99
CA SER A 78 -29.21 -33.85 -10.32
C SER A 78 -28.44 -34.98 -9.66
N VAL A 79 -27.17 -35.08 -10.03
CA VAL A 79 -26.24 -36.10 -9.51
C VAL A 79 -25.29 -35.55 -8.47
N MET A 80 -25.21 -34.22 -8.35
CA MET A 80 -24.32 -33.54 -7.43
C MET A 80 -24.82 -32.16 -7.01
N ALA A 81 -24.31 -31.69 -5.87
CA ALA A 81 -24.64 -30.39 -5.32
C ALA A 81 -23.50 -29.85 -4.45
N MET A 82 -23.46 -28.54 -4.30
CA MET A 82 -22.57 -27.85 -3.37
C MET A 82 -23.29 -26.70 -2.67
N GLY A 83 -22.78 -26.31 -1.52
CA GLY A 83 -23.46 -25.36 -0.66
C GLY A 83 -22.51 -24.52 0.18
N HIS A 84 -23.03 -23.40 0.66
CA HIS A 84 -22.28 -22.46 1.49
C HIS A 84 -23.17 -21.77 2.52
N VAL A 85 -22.65 -21.59 3.73
CA VAL A 85 -23.24 -20.72 4.77
C VAL A 85 -22.27 -19.60 5.11
N ARG A 86 -22.71 -18.35 5.01
CA ARG A 86 -21.82 -17.17 5.04
C ARG A 86 -21.85 -16.40 6.35
N TYR A 87 -20.69 -15.87 6.72
CA TYR A 87 -20.54 -14.75 7.64
C TYR A 87 -19.70 -13.64 6.96
N SER A 88 -20.12 -12.37 7.01
CA SER A 88 -19.31 -11.26 6.49
C SER A 88 -18.32 -10.75 7.52
N THR A 89 -17.11 -10.44 7.07
CA THR A 89 -16.08 -9.79 7.86
C THR A 89 -15.79 -8.43 7.25
N GLY A 90 -15.91 -7.38 8.05
CA GLY A 90 -15.57 -6.01 7.65
C GLY A 90 -16.13 -5.55 6.30
N GLY A 91 -17.37 -5.06 6.27
CA GLY A 91 -17.95 -4.42 5.10
C GLY A 91 -19.48 -4.38 5.13
N ALA A 92 -20.09 -3.58 4.25
CA ALA A 92 -21.53 -3.61 4.06
C ALA A 92 -21.94 -4.94 3.40
N PHE A 93 -23.04 -5.54 3.87
CA PHE A 93 -23.61 -6.74 3.26
C PHE A 93 -23.98 -6.45 1.80
N GLN A 94 -23.44 -7.25 0.87
CA GLN A 94 -23.75 -7.20 -0.56
C GLN A 94 -24.32 -8.55 -1.02
N LEU A 95 -25.44 -8.52 -1.74
CA LEU A 95 -26.06 -9.71 -2.33
C LEU A 95 -25.12 -10.44 -3.30
N ALA A 96 -24.31 -9.68 -4.06
CA ALA A 96 -23.32 -10.21 -4.99
C ALA A 96 -22.27 -11.11 -4.32
N ASN A 97 -22.02 -10.93 -3.02
CA ASN A 97 -21.05 -11.73 -2.27
C ASN A 97 -21.64 -13.01 -1.66
N ILE A 98 -22.94 -13.30 -1.85
CA ILE A 98 -23.53 -14.56 -1.40
C ILE A 98 -23.03 -15.69 -2.30
N GLN A 99 -22.43 -16.72 -1.70
CA GLN A 99 -21.90 -17.89 -2.39
C GLN A 99 -22.90 -19.07 -2.29
N PRO A 100 -22.86 -20.07 -3.21
CA PRO A 100 -21.92 -20.21 -4.33
C PRO A 100 -22.02 -19.10 -5.38
N LEU A 101 -20.88 -18.72 -5.95
CA LEU A 101 -20.82 -17.87 -7.14
C LEU A 101 -20.83 -18.78 -8.37
N VAL A 102 -21.77 -18.55 -9.29
CA VAL A 102 -21.91 -19.33 -10.52
C VAL A 102 -21.61 -18.43 -11.70
N VAL A 103 -20.72 -18.88 -12.59
CA VAL A 103 -20.33 -18.16 -13.81
C VAL A 103 -20.35 -19.08 -15.02
N TYR A 104 -20.42 -18.48 -16.19
CA TYR A 104 -20.21 -19.15 -17.48
C TYR A 104 -18.89 -18.65 -18.08
N ASN A 105 -18.03 -19.56 -18.54
CA ASN A 105 -16.75 -19.25 -19.17
C ASN A 105 -16.56 -20.09 -20.46
N GLY A 106 -15.42 -19.94 -21.13
CA GLY A 106 -15.12 -20.65 -22.38
C GLY A 106 -15.03 -22.18 -22.27
N ARG A 107 -15.02 -22.73 -21.05
CA ARG A 107 -14.94 -24.16 -20.73
C ARG A 107 -16.24 -24.72 -20.16
N GLY A 108 -17.27 -23.88 -19.99
CA GLY A 108 -18.54 -24.28 -19.39
C GLY A 108 -18.90 -23.47 -18.14
N MET A 109 -19.71 -24.07 -17.28
CA MET A 109 -20.20 -23.52 -16.03
C MET A 109 -19.27 -23.87 -14.87
N LEU A 110 -19.09 -22.91 -13.96
CA LEU A 110 -18.32 -23.10 -12.74
C LEU A 110 -19.07 -22.50 -11.57
N ALA A 111 -19.29 -23.29 -10.52
CA ALA A 111 -19.77 -22.83 -9.23
C ALA A 111 -18.67 -22.91 -8.17
N LEU A 112 -18.45 -21.87 -7.37
CA LEU A 112 -17.41 -21.87 -6.34
C LEU A 112 -17.90 -21.31 -5.00
N ALA A 113 -17.47 -21.97 -3.93
CA ALA A 113 -17.65 -21.55 -2.56
C ALA A 113 -16.35 -21.73 -1.75
N MET A 114 -16.07 -20.80 -0.85
CA MET A 114 -14.83 -20.73 -0.10
C MET A 114 -15.11 -20.40 1.37
N ASN A 115 -14.56 -21.22 2.28
CA ASN A 115 -14.31 -20.84 3.67
C ASN A 115 -12.88 -20.29 3.77
N GLY A 116 -12.72 -19.05 4.20
CA GLY A 116 -11.41 -18.42 4.43
C GLY A 116 -11.18 -17.16 3.60
N ARG A 117 -9.93 -16.71 3.56
CA ARG A 117 -9.55 -15.41 3.00
C ARG A 117 -8.20 -15.43 2.31
N LEU A 118 -8.09 -14.67 1.23
CA LEU A 118 -6.83 -14.41 0.53
C LEU A 118 -6.14 -13.16 1.11
N VAL A 119 -4.89 -13.33 1.51
CA VAL A 119 -4.00 -12.25 1.96
C VAL A 119 -3.58 -11.37 0.78
N ASN A 120 -3.32 -11.98 -0.39
CA ASN A 120 -2.94 -11.27 -1.61
C ASN A 120 -4.13 -10.99 -2.55
N GLY A 121 -5.37 -11.05 -2.06
CA GLY A 121 -6.58 -10.85 -2.89
C GLY A 121 -6.62 -9.48 -3.57
N ALA A 122 -6.14 -8.42 -2.92
CA ALA A 122 -6.05 -7.08 -3.51
C ALA A 122 -5.07 -7.02 -4.70
N GLU A 123 -3.94 -7.72 -4.61
CA GLU A 123 -2.93 -7.79 -5.67
C GLU A 123 -3.46 -8.55 -6.87
N ILE A 124 -4.04 -9.75 -6.62
CA ILE A 124 -4.68 -10.57 -7.66
C ILE A 124 -5.78 -9.77 -8.36
N ARG A 125 -6.59 -9.02 -7.61
CA ARG A 125 -7.64 -8.17 -8.19
C ARG A 125 -7.07 -7.08 -9.07
N ALA A 126 -6.00 -6.41 -8.65
CA ALA A 126 -5.37 -5.34 -9.42
C ALA A 126 -4.74 -5.88 -10.71
N GLU A 127 -4.08 -7.04 -10.64
CA GLU A 127 -3.51 -7.75 -11.79
C GLU A 127 -4.60 -8.10 -12.81
N LEU A 128 -5.65 -8.82 -12.37
CA LEU A 128 -6.79 -9.19 -13.22
C LEU A 128 -7.52 -7.96 -13.81
N ALA A 129 -7.64 -6.86 -13.05
CA ALA A 129 -8.23 -5.62 -13.54
C ALA A 129 -7.38 -4.96 -14.64
N ALA A 130 -6.05 -4.99 -14.51
CA ALA A 130 -5.14 -4.48 -15.54
C ALA A 130 -5.22 -5.27 -16.85
N GLU A 131 -5.59 -6.56 -16.77
CA GLU A 131 -5.89 -7.42 -17.92
C GLU A 131 -7.30 -7.21 -18.50
N GLY A 132 -8.11 -6.33 -17.90
CA GLY A 132 -9.46 -6.01 -18.36
C GLY A 132 -10.58 -6.88 -17.75
N THR A 133 -10.30 -7.63 -16.68
CA THR A 133 -11.31 -8.41 -15.97
C THR A 133 -12.32 -7.49 -15.25
N VAL A 134 -13.61 -7.79 -15.41
CA VAL A 134 -14.71 -7.08 -14.73
C VAL A 134 -15.21 -7.93 -13.58
N PHE A 135 -15.42 -7.30 -12.41
CA PHE A 135 -15.89 -7.96 -11.19
C PHE A 135 -17.32 -7.53 -10.86
N GLN A 136 -18.15 -8.49 -10.47
CA GLN A 136 -19.50 -8.29 -9.96
C GLN A 136 -19.54 -8.25 -8.43
N SER A 137 -18.51 -8.77 -7.77
CA SER A 137 -18.43 -8.93 -6.33
C SER A 137 -17.11 -8.40 -5.76
N THR A 138 -17.09 -8.25 -4.44
CA THR A 138 -15.86 -7.99 -3.67
C THR A 138 -15.30 -9.25 -3.04
N SER A 139 -15.89 -10.42 -3.31
CA SER A 139 -15.53 -11.71 -2.74
C SER A 139 -14.22 -12.24 -3.33
N ASP A 140 -13.35 -12.79 -2.48
CA ASP A 140 -12.15 -13.52 -2.90
C ASP A 140 -12.50 -14.77 -3.74
N ALA A 141 -13.68 -15.36 -3.54
CA ALA A 141 -14.18 -16.47 -4.35
C ALA A 141 -14.25 -16.13 -5.85
N GLU A 142 -14.59 -14.89 -6.20
CA GLU A 142 -14.64 -14.44 -7.59
C GLU A 142 -13.24 -14.34 -8.21
N LEU A 143 -12.23 -13.98 -7.42
CA LEU A 143 -10.84 -13.95 -7.87
C LEU A 143 -10.38 -15.37 -8.25
N VAL A 144 -10.70 -16.36 -7.41
CA VAL A 144 -10.37 -17.77 -7.68
C VAL A 144 -11.09 -18.26 -8.95
N ILE A 145 -12.35 -17.88 -9.15
CA ILE A 145 -13.10 -18.19 -10.38
C ILE A 145 -12.37 -17.66 -11.62
N HIS A 146 -11.94 -16.39 -11.62
CA HIS A 146 -11.24 -15.81 -12.77
C HIS A 146 -9.91 -16.51 -13.05
N LEU A 147 -9.14 -16.81 -12.00
CA LEU A 147 -7.88 -17.54 -12.12
C LEU A 147 -8.09 -18.95 -12.70
N LEU A 148 -9.13 -19.67 -12.25
CA LEU A 148 -9.48 -20.99 -12.80
C LEU A 148 -9.92 -20.88 -14.28
N ALA A 149 -10.72 -19.87 -14.62
CA ALA A 149 -11.23 -19.66 -15.97
C ALA A 149 -10.12 -19.29 -16.99
N GLN A 150 -9.07 -18.59 -16.55
CA GLN A 150 -7.93 -18.20 -17.38
C GLN A 150 -6.82 -19.27 -17.45
N CYS A 151 -6.86 -20.28 -16.57
CA CYS A 151 -5.86 -21.34 -16.52
C CYS A 151 -5.86 -22.15 -17.83
N LYS A 152 -4.67 -22.48 -18.34
CA LYS A 152 -4.49 -23.19 -19.62
C LYS A 152 -4.38 -24.71 -19.49
N ARG A 153 -4.43 -25.26 -18.27
CA ARG A 153 -4.40 -26.71 -18.04
C ARG A 153 -5.66 -27.39 -18.56
N ASP A 154 -5.54 -28.61 -19.08
CA ASP A 154 -6.67 -29.37 -19.60
C ASP A 154 -7.48 -30.03 -18.47
N SER A 155 -6.81 -30.47 -17.41
CA SER A 155 -7.45 -31.06 -16.23
C SER A 155 -7.82 -29.99 -15.21
N ILE A 156 -9.04 -30.07 -14.66
CA ILE A 156 -9.52 -29.18 -13.60
C ILE A 156 -8.71 -29.34 -12.30
N LEU A 157 -8.22 -30.55 -12.01
CA LEU A 157 -7.36 -30.84 -10.87
C LEU A 157 -6.01 -30.14 -11.01
N GLU A 158 -5.41 -30.21 -12.20
CA GLU A 158 -4.15 -29.51 -12.50
C GLU A 158 -4.34 -28.00 -12.50
N ALA A 159 -5.46 -27.52 -13.05
CA ALA A 159 -5.79 -26.10 -13.05
C ALA A 159 -5.92 -25.55 -11.62
N ALA A 160 -6.63 -26.27 -10.74
CA ALA A 160 -6.77 -25.88 -9.33
C ALA A 160 -5.42 -25.91 -8.60
N ALA A 161 -4.59 -26.93 -8.82
CA ALA A 161 -3.26 -27.00 -8.24
C ALA A 161 -2.34 -25.88 -8.75
N GLU A 162 -2.44 -25.48 -10.02
CA GLU A 162 -1.70 -24.35 -10.57
C GLU A 162 -2.17 -23.02 -9.97
N VAL A 163 -3.48 -22.80 -9.92
CA VAL A 163 -4.08 -21.61 -9.28
C VAL A 163 -3.66 -21.51 -7.82
N MET A 164 -3.60 -22.62 -7.09
CA MET A 164 -3.17 -22.67 -5.69
C MET A 164 -1.77 -22.06 -5.48
N ASN A 165 -0.86 -22.14 -6.46
CA ASN A 165 0.47 -21.49 -6.37
C ASN A 165 0.39 -19.96 -6.34
N ARG A 166 -0.69 -19.38 -6.85
CA ARG A 166 -0.92 -17.93 -6.87
C ARG A 166 -1.66 -17.44 -5.63
N LEU A 167 -2.34 -18.33 -4.91
CA LEU A 167 -3.18 -17.97 -3.77
C LEU A 167 -2.36 -17.95 -2.47
N GLN A 168 -2.30 -16.80 -1.81
CA GLN A 168 -1.74 -16.68 -0.47
C GLN A 168 -2.87 -16.43 0.52
N GLY A 169 -3.08 -17.33 1.47
CA GLY A 169 -4.10 -17.19 2.50
C GLY A 169 -4.40 -18.51 3.19
N GLY A 170 -5.45 -18.52 4.00
CA GLY A 170 -6.02 -19.75 4.56
C GLY A 170 -7.39 -19.96 3.96
N TYR A 171 -7.61 -21.10 3.30
CA TYR A 171 -8.84 -21.38 2.57
C TYR A 171 -9.12 -22.88 2.44
N GLY A 172 -10.40 -23.23 2.60
CA GLY A 172 -10.99 -24.49 2.20
C GLY A 172 -12.05 -24.20 1.15
N ILE A 173 -11.81 -24.63 -0.09
CA ILE A 173 -12.66 -24.31 -1.23
C ILE A 173 -13.34 -25.59 -1.69
N VAL A 174 -14.64 -25.48 -1.99
CA VAL A 174 -15.39 -26.47 -2.76
C VAL A 174 -15.91 -25.75 -4.00
N PHE A 175 -15.68 -26.34 -5.16
CA PHE A 175 -16.21 -25.83 -6.41
C PHE A 175 -16.72 -27.00 -7.26
N MET A 176 -17.55 -26.71 -8.25
CA MET A 176 -18.20 -27.69 -9.10
C MET A 176 -18.12 -27.22 -10.55
N VAL A 177 -17.68 -28.12 -11.42
CA VAL A 177 -17.89 -28.06 -12.87
C VAL A 177 -19.02 -29.02 -13.22
N GLU A 178 -19.49 -29.06 -14.47
CA GLU A 178 -20.71 -29.76 -14.85
C GLU A 178 -20.74 -31.26 -14.52
N ASP A 179 -19.60 -31.94 -14.39
CA ASP A 179 -19.53 -33.39 -14.13
C ASP A 179 -18.75 -33.79 -12.85
N GLN A 180 -18.19 -32.83 -12.10
CA GLN A 180 -17.33 -33.12 -10.94
C GLN A 180 -17.49 -32.08 -9.81
N VAL A 181 -17.41 -32.56 -8.56
CA VAL A 181 -17.26 -31.70 -7.37
C VAL A 181 -15.80 -31.74 -6.93
N VAL A 182 -15.16 -30.59 -6.80
CA VAL A 182 -13.73 -30.48 -6.48
C VAL A 182 -13.54 -29.73 -5.16
N GLY A 183 -12.73 -30.30 -4.26
CA GLY A 183 -12.26 -29.67 -3.05
C GLY A 183 -10.79 -29.28 -3.18
N MET A 184 -10.39 -28.14 -2.64
CA MET A 184 -8.99 -27.80 -2.44
C MET A 184 -8.75 -27.17 -1.07
N ARG A 185 -7.65 -27.56 -0.42
CA ARG A 185 -7.23 -27.05 0.88
C ARG A 185 -5.91 -26.31 0.75
N ASP A 186 -5.78 -25.15 1.38
CA ASP A 186 -4.57 -24.34 1.31
C ASP A 186 -3.30 -25.13 1.68
N PRO A 187 -2.11 -24.76 1.15
CA PRO A 187 -0.86 -25.50 1.37
C PRO A 187 -0.45 -25.67 2.84
N TYR A 188 -0.94 -24.81 3.73
CA TYR A 188 -0.64 -24.84 5.16
C TYR A 188 -1.73 -25.55 5.97
N GLY A 189 -2.83 -25.95 5.35
CA GLY A 189 -3.97 -26.61 6.01
C GLY A 189 -4.68 -25.72 7.02
N VAL A 190 -4.62 -24.39 6.87
CA VAL A 190 -5.14 -23.44 7.87
C VAL A 190 -6.63 -23.64 8.11
N ARG A 191 -7.42 -23.79 7.03
CA ARG A 191 -8.86 -24.03 7.10
C ARG A 191 -9.19 -25.52 6.99
N PRO A 192 -10.18 -26.02 7.74
CA PRO A 192 -10.54 -27.42 7.70
C PRO A 192 -11.35 -27.78 6.45
N LEU A 193 -11.10 -28.97 5.93
CA LEU A 193 -11.87 -29.59 4.85
C LEU A 193 -11.68 -31.11 4.95
N CYS A 194 -12.77 -31.88 4.99
CA CYS A 194 -12.73 -33.33 5.14
C CYS A 194 -13.55 -34.05 4.08
N ILE A 195 -13.19 -35.31 3.82
CA ILE A 195 -13.85 -36.21 2.87
C ILE A 195 -14.71 -37.19 3.65
N GLY A 196 -15.97 -37.32 3.25
CA GLY A 196 -16.90 -38.33 3.74
C GLY A 196 -17.33 -39.31 2.66
N ARG A 197 -17.77 -40.50 3.09
CA ARG A 197 -18.30 -41.56 2.23
C ARG A 197 -19.75 -41.86 2.61
N LEU A 198 -20.66 -41.76 1.65
CA LEU A 198 -22.07 -42.07 1.79
C LEU A 198 -22.41 -43.25 0.86
N GLY A 199 -22.38 -44.48 1.38
CA GLY A 199 -22.46 -45.68 0.56
C GLY A 199 -21.28 -45.77 -0.41
N GLU A 200 -21.56 -45.73 -1.70
CA GLU A 200 -20.56 -45.70 -2.80
C GLU A 200 -20.22 -44.26 -3.26
N SER A 201 -20.89 -43.26 -2.70
CA SER A 201 -20.74 -41.84 -3.06
C SER A 201 -19.84 -41.11 -2.07
N TYR A 202 -19.37 -39.92 -2.45
CA TYR A 202 -18.46 -39.12 -1.63
C TYR A 202 -18.94 -37.68 -1.47
N CYS A 203 -18.52 -37.06 -0.38
CA CYS A 203 -18.80 -35.67 -0.07
C CYS A 203 -17.60 -34.98 0.59
N LEU A 204 -17.61 -33.65 0.53
CA LEU A 204 -16.65 -32.75 1.14
C LEU A 204 -17.39 -31.83 2.11
N ALA A 205 -16.78 -31.54 3.26
CA ALA A 205 -17.34 -30.62 4.23
C ALA A 205 -16.25 -29.87 4.99
N SER A 206 -16.54 -28.65 5.48
CA SER A 206 -15.63 -27.97 6.41
C SER A 206 -15.43 -28.73 7.72
N GLU A 207 -16.39 -29.56 8.14
CA GLU A 207 -16.32 -30.33 9.39
C GLU A 207 -16.98 -31.71 9.27
N SER A 208 -16.46 -32.68 10.02
CA SER A 208 -17.03 -34.03 10.07
C SER A 208 -18.47 -34.07 10.60
N ALA A 209 -18.88 -33.14 11.47
CA ALA A 209 -20.25 -33.10 11.98
C ALA A 209 -21.32 -32.91 10.89
N ALA A 210 -20.95 -32.34 9.74
CA ALA A 210 -21.83 -32.29 8.57
C ALA A 210 -21.99 -33.66 7.89
N LEU A 211 -20.93 -34.47 7.90
CA LEU A 211 -20.93 -35.85 7.40
C LEU A 211 -21.84 -36.71 8.27
N ASP A 212 -21.67 -36.64 9.60
CA ASP A 212 -22.47 -37.40 10.56
C ASP A 212 -23.97 -37.12 10.41
N THR A 213 -24.31 -35.84 10.18
CA THR A 213 -25.72 -35.40 10.02
C THR A 213 -26.41 -36.04 8.82
N ILE A 214 -25.66 -36.34 7.75
CA ILE A 214 -26.20 -36.98 6.55
C ILE A 214 -25.95 -38.48 6.50
N GLY A 215 -25.38 -39.07 7.56
CA GLY A 215 -25.03 -40.48 7.64
C GLY A 215 -23.80 -40.89 6.81
N ALA A 216 -22.92 -39.95 6.48
CA ALA A 216 -21.66 -40.23 5.80
C ALA A 216 -20.54 -40.54 6.80
N GLU A 217 -19.71 -41.54 6.50
CA GLU A 217 -18.56 -41.89 7.32
C GLU A 217 -17.37 -40.98 7.00
N LEU A 218 -16.69 -40.44 8.02
CA LEU A 218 -15.44 -39.68 7.83
C LEU A 218 -14.34 -40.60 7.29
N VAL A 219 -13.83 -40.29 6.11
CA VAL A 219 -12.71 -41.03 5.49
C VAL A 219 -11.38 -40.50 5.99
N ARG A 220 -11.15 -39.19 5.80
CA ARG A 220 -9.98 -38.42 6.25
C ARG A 220 -10.17 -36.93 5.97
N ASP A 221 -9.31 -36.11 6.54
CA ASP A 221 -9.13 -34.72 6.10
C ASP A 221 -8.54 -34.65 4.67
N VAL A 222 -8.90 -33.61 3.93
CA VAL A 222 -8.17 -33.20 2.71
C VAL A 222 -6.80 -32.72 3.17
N ALA A 223 -5.73 -33.26 2.60
CA ALA A 223 -4.38 -32.94 3.04
C ALA A 223 -4.01 -31.49 2.66
N PRO A 224 -3.10 -30.83 3.40
CA PRO A 224 -2.61 -29.50 3.04
C PRO A 224 -2.04 -29.47 1.61
N GLY A 225 -2.53 -28.54 0.78
CA GLY A 225 -2.14 -28.41 -0.62
C GLY A 225 -2.75 -29.45 -1.56
N GLU A 226 -3.65 -30.30 -1.07
CA GLU A 226 -4.32 -31.33 -1.87
C GLU A 226 -5.53 -30.76 -2.61
N VAL A 227 -5.75 -31.25 -3.82
CA VAL A 227 -6.96 -31.04 -4.61
C VAL A 227 -7.63 -32.41 -4.79
N VAL A 228 -8.92 -32.50 -4.54
CA VAL A 228 -9.69 -33.75 -4.60
C VAL A 228 -10.90 -33.57 -5.51
N ALA A 229 -11.06 -34.42 -6.52
CA ALA A 229 -12.26 -34.45 -7.35
C ALA A 229 -13.12 -35.66 -6.99
N LEU A 230 -14.41 -35.42 -6.74
CA LEU A 230 -15.44 -36.43 -6.56
C LEU A 230 -16.13 -36.66 -7.91
N THR A 231 -16.17 -37.91 -8.34
CA THR A 231 -16.74 -38.34 -9.62
C THR A 231 -17.55 -39.63 -9.41
N ARG A 232 -18.10 -40.19 -10.50
CA ARG A 232 -18.79 -41.48 -10.49
C ARG A 232 -17.93 -42.65 -10.01
N ASP A 233 -16.62 -42.58 -10.24
CA ASP A 233 -15.69 -43.67 -9.94
C ASP A 233 -15.11 -43.57 -8.52
N GLY A 234 -15.58 -42.61 -7.73
CA GLY A 234 -15.13 -42.34 -6.35
C GLY A 234 -14.51 -40.96 -6.22
N PHE A 235 -13.38 -40.86 -5.52
CA PHE A 235 -12.60 -39.62 -5.51
C PHE A 235 -11.16 -39.83 -5.95
N THR A 236 -10.63 -38.84 -6.67
CA THR A 236 -9.23 -38.79 -7.08
C THR A 236 -8.53 -37.63 -6.38
N ALA A 237 -7.38 -37.90 -5.79
CA ALA A 237 -6.56 -36.89 -5.13
C ALA A 237 -5.37 -36.50 -6.02
N TYR A 238 -5.14 -35.20 -6.15
CA TYR A 238 -4.02 -34.59 -6.83
C TYR A 238 -3.20 -33.77 -5.82
N ARG A 239 -1.88 -33.96 -5.84
CA ARG A 239 -0.97 -33.23 -4.95
C ARG A 239 -0.61 -31.89 -5.57
N GLY A 240 -1.05 -30.80 -4.94
CA GLY A 240 -0.62 -29.45 -5.27
C GLY A 240 0.66 -29.02 -4.53
N PRO A 241 0.90 -27.71 -4.42
CA PRO A 241 2.09 -27.17 -3.76
C PRO A 241 2.18 -27.55 -2.28
N LYS A 242 3.42 -27.77 -1.82
CA LYS A 242 3.71 -28.14 -0.44
C LYS A 242 4.25 -26.94 0.34
N ALA A 243 3.66 -26.64 1.50
CA ALA A 243 4.20 -25.65 2.42
C ALA A 243 5.33 -26.23 3.31
N PRO A 244 6.20 -25.36 3.87
CA PRO A 244 7.25 -25.78 4.81
C PRO A 244 6.71 -26.41 6.10
N ALA A 245 5.51 -25.97 6.55
CA ALA A 245 4.90 -26.44 7.79
C ALA A 245 3.37 -26.48 7.67
N HIS A 246 2.78 -27.50 8.31
CA HIS A 246 1.34 -27.58 8.55
C HIS A 246 0.97 -26.64 9.71
N ALA A 247 -0.09 -25.86 9.58
CA ALA A 247 -0.50 -24.86 10.56
C ALA A 247 -2.04 -24.71 10.62
N PRO A 248 -2.78 -25.73 11.04
CA PRO A 248 -4.23 -25.66 11.20
C PRO A 248 -4.62 -24.57 12.21
N CYS A 249 -5.72 -23.87 11.98
CA CYS A 249 -6.15 -22.77 12.82
C CYS A 249 -6.44 -23.23 14.27
N ALA A 250 -5.68 -22.72 15.25
CA ALA A 250 -5.90 -23.06 16.66
C ALA A 250 -7.32 -22.68 17.15
N PHE A 251 -7.91 -21.65 16.56
CA PHE A 251 -9.24 -21.17 16.92
C PHE A 251 -10.40 -22.07 16.47
N GLU A 252 -10.17 -22.98 15.52
CA GLU A 252 -11.14 -24.05 15.22
C GLU A 252 -11.37 -24.91 16.46
N TYR A 253 -10.27 -25.30 17.13
CA TYR A 253 -10.32 -26.10 18.35
C TYR A 253 -10.81 -25.30 19.56
N ILE A 254 -10.39 -24.04 19.70
CA ILE A 254 -10.78 -23.20 20.86
C ILE A 254 -12.27 -22.87 20.83
N TYR A 255 -12.82 -22.49 19.67
CA TYR A 255 -14.13 -21.85 19.64
C TYR A 255 -15.00 -22.19 18.41
N PHE A 256 -14.46 -22.16 17.19
CA PHE A 256 -15.33 -22.14 16.00
C PHE A 256 -16.00 -23.47 15.71
N ALA A 257 -15.22 -24.54 15.62
CA ALA A 257 -15.74 -25.83 15.21
C ALA A 257 -16.71 -26.38 16.26
N ARG A 258 -17.63 -27.21 15.80
CA ARG A 258 -18.51 -27.94 16.70
C ARG A 258 -17.70 -28.96 17.52
N PRO A 259 -18.05 -29.18 18.80
CA PRO A 259 -17.34 -30.14 19.64
C PRO A 259 -17.38 -31.60 19.15
N ASP A 260 -18.41 -31.98 18.40
CA ASP A 260 -18.53 -33.32 17.81
C ASP A 260 -17.73 -33.49 16.51
N SER A 261 -17.06 -32.44 16.03
CA SER A 261 -16.20 -32.51 14.86
C SER A 261 -14.81 -33.07 15.16
N THR A 262 -14.25 -33.80 14.20
CA THR A 262 -12.85 -34.23 14.15
C THR A 262 -12.16 -33.51 13.02
N LEU A 263 -11.08 -32.77 13.36
CA LEU A 263 -10.27 -32.01 12.41
C LEU A 263 -8.83 -32.50 12.50
N ASP A 264 -8.21 -32.82 11.37
CA ASP A 264 -6.83 -33.33 11.30
C ASP A 264 -6.56 -34.46 12.31
N GLY A 265 -7.54 -35.38 12.43
CA GLY A 265 -7.52 -36.49 13.38
C GLY A 265 -7.54 -36.09 14.86
N LEU A 266 -8.01 -34.89 15.21
CA LEU A 266 -8.21 -34.42 16.58
C LEU A 266 -9.68 -34.07 16.81
N ASN A 267 -10.32 -34.71 17.79
CA ASN A 267 -11.66 -34.31 18.19
C ASN A 267 -11.63 -32.94 18.90
N VAL A 268 -12.54 -32.06 18.50
CA VAL A 268 -12.63 -30.68 19.02
C VAL A 268 -13.11 -30.67 20.48
N GLY A 269 -14.05 -31.55 20.84
CA GLY A 269 -14.51 -31.67 22.22
C GLY A 269 -13.40 -32.12 23.16
N ASP A 270 -12.65 -33.16 22.79
CA ASP A 270 -11.53 -33.67 23.57
C ASP A 270 -10.40 -32.66 23.74
N SER A 271 -10.12 -31.84 22.71
CA SER A 271 -9.14 -30.77 22.84
C SER A 271 -9.60 -29.69 23.82
N ARG A 272 -10.87 -29.30 23.83
CA ARG A 272 -11.43 -28.33 24.80
C ARG A 272 -11.41 -28.86 26.24
N VAL A 273 -11.72 -30.14 26.46
CA VAL A 273 -11.57 -30.77 27.78
C VAL A 273 -10.12 -30.70 28.24
N ARG A 274 -9.15 -31.04 27.37
CA ARG A 274 -7.72 -30.93 27.67
C ARG A 274 -7.27 -29.50 27.94
N MET A 275 -7.80 -28.50 27.23
CA MET A 275 -7.53 -27.09 27.53
C MET A 275 -7.94 -26.74 28.96
N GLY A 276 -9.09 -27.26 29.43
CA GLY A 276 -9.53 -27.12 30.82
C GLY A 276 -8.59 -27.77 31.84
N ILE A 277 -8.12 -28.98 31.54
CA ILE A 277 -7.16 -29.71 32.39
C ILE A 277 -5.83 -28.96 32.50
N GLU A 278 -5.28 -28.49 31.37
CA GLU A 278 -4.05 -27.71 31.35
C GLU A 278 -4.23 -26.35 32.06
N LEU A 279 -5.41 -25.74 31.95
CA LEU A 279 -5.72 -24.50 32.65
C LEU A 279 -5.76 -24.70 34.18
N TYR A 280 -6.26 -25.84 34.67
CA TYR A 280 -6.17 -26.18 36.10
C TYR A 280 -4.73 -26.43 36.55
N ARG A 281 -3.95 -27.13 35.71
CA ARG A 281 -2.54 -27.41 35.98
C ARG A 281 -1.72 -26.11 36.12
N GLU A 282 -1.97 -25.13 35.28
CA GLU A 282 -1.27 -23.84 35.30
C GLU A 282 -1.80 -22.92 36.41
N HIS A 283 -3.11 -22.95 36.66
CA HIS A 283 -3.80 -22.01 37.54
C HIS A 283 -4.84 -22.71 38.42
N PRO A 284 -4.42 -23.45 39.47
CA PRO A 284 -5.34 -24.05 40.42
C PRO A 284 -5.92 -22.96 41.33
N ILE A 285 -7.25 -22.83 41.35
CA ILE A 285 -7.98 -21.88 42.21
C ILE A 285 -8.75 -22.66 43.26
N ASP A 286 -8.62 -22.27 44.53
CA ASP A 286 -9.48 -22.76 45.62
C ASP A 286 -10.85 -22.08 45.53
N ALA A 287 -11.83 -22.81 45.01
CA ALA A 287 -13.19 -22.33 44.75
C ALA A 287 -14.22 -23.41 45.08
N ASP A 288 -15.49 -23.01 45.19
CA ASP A 288 -16.57 -23.92 45.62
C ASP A 288 -17.34 -24.52 44.44
N VAL A 289 -17.26 -23.90 43.25
CA VAL A 289 -17.95 -24.34 42.04
C VAL A 289 -17.27 -23.82 40.77
N VAL A 290 -17.26 -24.65 39.73
CA VAL A 290 -16.85 -24.28 38.37
C VAL A 290 -18.11 -24.12 37.52
N ILE A 291 -18.22 -23.00 36.80
CA ILE A 291 -19.31 -22.73 35.88
C ILE A 291 -18.77 -22.38 34.48
N PRO A 292 -19.46 -22.76 33.41
CA PRO A 292 -19.08 -22.34 32.07
C PRO A 292 -19.75 -21.02 31.66
N VAL A 293 -19.14 -20.32 30.72
CA VAL A 293 -19.85 -19.41 29.82
C VAL A 293 -20.40 -20.22 28.65
N PRO A 294 -21.73 -20.45 28.56
CA PRO A 294 -22.28 -21.32 27.55
C PRO A 294 -22.35 -20.66 26.16
N ASP A 295 -22.20 -21.42 25.07
CA ASP A 295 -22.01 -22.89 25.05
C ASP A 295 -20.53 -23.28 24.94
N SER A 296 -19.67 -22.40 24.42
CA SER A 296 -18.29 -22.69 24.01
C SER A 296 -17.35 -23.00 25.16
N GLY A 297 -17.50 -22.36 26.33
CA GLY A 297 -16.65 -22.62 27.51
C GLY A 297 -16.96 -23.93 28.26
N THR A 298 -18.03 -24.65 27.87
CA THR A 298 -18.59 -25.78 28.64
C THR A 298 -17.60 -26.93 28.83
N LEU A 299 -16.95 -27.37 27.77
CA LEU A 299 -16.04 -28.52 27.84
C LEU A 299 -14.73 -28.18 28.55
N ALA A 300 -14.22 -26.95 28.40
CA ALA A 300 -13.07 -26.49 29.16
C ALA A 300 -13.40 -26.37 30.65
N ALA A 301 -14.58 -25.85 31.01
CA ALA A 301 -15.06 -25.82 32.39
C ALA A 301 -15.17 -27.23 33.00
N LEU A 302 -15.70 -28.19 32.23
CA LEU A 302 -15.78 -29.59 32.64
C LEU A 302 -14.39 -30.18 32.89
N GLY A 303 -13.44 -29.98 31.98
CA GLY A 303 -12.06 -30.45 32.15
C GLY A 303 -11.35 -29.83 33.36
N TYR A 304 -11.55 -28.53 33.59
CA TYR A 304 -11.02 -27.84 34.77
C TYR A 304 -11.60 -28.39 36.07
N ALA A 305 -12.93 -28.59 36.12
CA ALA A 305 -13.63 -29.14 37.27
C ALA A 305 -13.17 -30.57 37.61
N GLN A 306 -13.03 -31.43 36.58
CA GLN A 306 -12.54 -32.80 36.73
C GLN A 306 -11.09 -32.85 37.24
N ALA A 307 -10.21 -32.03 36.68
CA ALA A 307 -8.80 -31.97 37.10
C ALA A 307 -8.64 -31.52 38.55
N GLY A 308 -9.48 -30.59 39.01
CA GLY A 308 -9.45 -30.07 40.37
C GLY A 308 -10.33 -30.78 41.39
N GLY A 309 -11.13 -31.77 40.98
CA GLY A 309 -12.12 -32.39 41.85
C GLY A 309 -13.20 -31.42 42.36
N LEU A 310 -13.49 -30.36 41.58
CA LEU A 310 -14.44 -29.32 41.94
C LEU A 310 -15.84 -29.63 41.38
N PRO A 311 -16.93 -29.24 42.07
CA PRO A 311 -18.28 -29.35 41.52
C PRO A 311 -18.45 -28.52 40.25
N PHE A 312 -19.00 -29.11 39.20
CA PHE A 312 -19.44 -28.41 37.99
C PHE A 312 -20.93 -28.05 38.10
N ALA A 313 -21.30 -26.81 37.75
CA ALA A 313 -22.70 -26.40 37.70
C ALA A 313 -23.00 -25.47 36.51
N GLU A 314 -24.23 -25.55 35.99
CA GLU A 314 -24.74 -24.60 35.00
C GLU A 314 -25.20 -23.30 35.69
N GLY A 315 -24.23 -22.52 36.19
CA GLY A 315 -24.47 -21.24 36.85
C GLY A 315 -25.00 -20.16 35.91
N LEU A 316 -24.71 -20.28 34.61
CA LEU A 316 -25.24 -19.44 33.54
C LEU A 316 -26.03 -20.30 32.55
N MET A 317 -27.24 -19.86 32.21
CA MET A 317 -28.14 -20.55 31.29
C MET A 317 -28.39 -19.70 30.05
N LYS A 318 -28.09 -20.25 28.88
CA LYS A 318 -28.37 -19.62 27.59
C LYS A 318 -29.82 -19.81 27.19
N ASN A 319 -30.51 -18.71 26.87
CA ASN A 319 -31.86 -18.79 26.33
C ASN A 319 -31.81 -19.21 24.85
N ARG A 320 -32.19 -20.46 24.58
CA ARG A 320 -32.12 -21.09 23.26
C ARG A 320 -33.14 -20.54 22.26
N TYR A 321 -34.16 -19.81 22.74
CA TYR A 321 -35.25 -19.28 21.91
C TYR A 321 -35.00 -17.84 21.43
N VAL A 322 -33.87 -17.24 21.78
CA VAL A 322 -33.55 -15.85 21.42
C VAL A 322 -32.78 -15.81 20.10
N GLY A 323 -33.47 -15.45 19.03
CA GLY A 323 -32.88 -15.19 17.71
C GLY A 323 -32.10 -13.87 17.63
N ARG A 324 -31.74 -13.47 16.40
CA ARG A 324 -31.17 -12.13 16.14
C ARG A 324 -32.24 -11.07 16.39
N THR A 325 -32.14 -10.34 17.51
CA THR A 325 -32.97 -9.14 17.74
C THR A 325 -32.56 -8.02 16.78
N PHE A 326 -33.42 -7.67 15.82
CA PHE A 326 -33.25 -6.48 14.97
C PHE A 326 -33.35 -5.19 15.81
N ILE A 327 -32.80 -4.11 15.22
CA ILE A 327 -32.61 -2.75 15.75
C ILE A 327 -33.54 -2.43 16.93
N GLN A 328 -32.94 -2.34 18.12
CA GLN A 328 -33.64 -1.86 19.31
C GLN A 328 -33.49 -0.32 19.38
N PRO A 329 -34.60 0.44 19.36
CA PRO A 329 -34.58 1.90 19.18
C PRO A 329 -33.93 2.67 20.34
N THR A 330 -33.75 2.05 21.51
CA THR A 330 -33.20 2.72 22.70
C THR A 330 -32.12 1.88 23.39
N GLN A 331 -31.20 2.54 24.11
CA GLN A 331 -30.15 1.89 24.90
C GLN A 331 -30.73 0.94 25.97
N ALA A 332 -31.85 1.32 26.60
CA ALA A 332 -32.56 0.48 27.58
C ALA A 332 -33.05 -0.84 26.97
N MET A 333 -33.62 -0.81 25.75
CA MET A 333 -34.07 -2.03 25.05
C MET A 333 -32.88 -2.91 24.62
N ARG A 334 -31.70 -2.33 24.34
CA ARG A 334 -30.46 -3.10 24.11
C ARG A 334 -30.00 -3.82 25.37
N GLU A 335 -30.11 -3.20 26.54
CA GLU A 335 -29.77 -3.83 27.82
C GLU A 335 -30.72 -4.99 28.16
N VAL A 336 -32.02 -4.82 27.92
CA VAL A 336 -33.01 -5.89 28.05
C VAL A 336 -32.68 -7.04 27.09
N ALA A 337 -32.39 -6.78 25.81
CA ALA A 337 -32.00 -7.80 24.84
C ALA A 337 -30.73 -8.60 25.22
N VAL A 338 -29.81 -8.00 26.01
CA VAL A 338 -28.66 -8.72 26.56
C VAL A 338 -29.09 -9.62 27.72
N ARG A 339 -29.94 -9.13 28.64
CA ARG A 339 -30.48 -9.94 29.76
C ARG A 339 -31.30 -11.14 29.30
N ILE A 340 -32.01 -11.03 28.17
CA ILE A 340 -32.82 -12.14 27.63
C ILE A 340 -31.92 -13.32 27.19
N LYS A 341 -30.65 -13.08 26.80
CA LYS A 341 -29.78 -14.12 26.22
C LYS A 341 -29.17 -15.07 27.23
N LEU A 342 -28.78 -14.58 28.40
CA LEU A 342 -28.10 -15.35 29.44
C LEU A 342 -28.67 -14.98 30.81
N ASN A 343 -29.06 -16.00 31.58
CA ASN A 343 -29.57 -15.84 32.93
C ASN A 343 -28.64 -16.53 33.93
N ALA A 344 -28.43 -15.93 35.10
CA ALA A 344 -27.68 -16.56 36.19
C ALA A 344 -28.61 -17.32 37.13
N ASN A 345 -28.20 -18.52 37.53
CA ASN A 345 -28.92 -19.33 38.50
C ASN A 345 -28.35 -19.11 39.91
N ALA A 346 -29.02 -18.25 40.68
CA ALA A 346 -28.58 -17.87 42.03
C ALA A 346 -28.43 -19.07 42.99
N SER A 347 -29.18 -20.15 42.80
CA SER A 347 -29.09 -21.35 43.67
C SER A 347 -27.70 -22.01 43.62
N PHE A 348 -27.00 -21.90 42.49
CA PHE A 348 -25.66 -22.44 42.34
C PHE A 348 -24.55 -21.46 42.72
N LEU A 349 -24.86 -20.15 42.81
CA LEU A 349 -23.87 -19.07 42.90
C LEU A 349 -23.83 -18.37 44.27
N LYS A 350 -24.96 -18.28 44.97
CA LYS A 350 -25.08 -17.46 46.19
C LYS A 350 -24.10 -17.90 47.29
N GLY A 351 -23.26 -16.97 47.73
CA GLY A 351 -22.28 -17.13 48.80
C GLY A 351 -21.01 -17.91 48.41
N LYS A 352 -20.86 -18.30 47.14
CA LYS A 352 -19.76 -19.17 46.69
C LYS A 352 -18.63 -18.39 46.02
N ARG A 353 -17.41 -18.92 46.12
CA ARG A 353 -16.26 -18.60 45.26
C ARG A 353 -16.42 -19.37 43.95
N VAL A 354 -16.54 -18.65 42.85
CA VAL A 354 -16.92 -19.21 41.55
C VAL A 354 -15.75 -19.11 40.58
N VAL A 355 -15.33 -20.25 40.01
CA VAL A 355 -14.50 -20.26 38.81
C VAL A 355 -15.42 -20.20 37.60
N MET A 356 -15.31 -19.14 36.81
CA MET A 356 -16.05 -18.97 35.56
C MET A 356 -15.10 -19.18 34.38
N VAL A 357 -15.36 -20.20 33.56
CA VAL A 357 -14.51 -20.53 32.41
C VAL A 357 -15.14 -20.07 31.10
N ASP A 358 -14.39 -19.32 30.30
CA ASP A 358 -14.77 -18.87 28.96
C ASP A 358 -13.69 -19.28 27.94
N ASP A 359 -14.02 -19.33 26.64
CA ASP A 359 -13.06 -19.75 25.61
C ASP A 359 -12.02 -18.69 25.29
N SER A 360 -12.41 -17.42 25.19
CA SER A 360 -11.56 -16.32 24.73
C SER A 360 -12.09 -14.95 25.17
N ILE A 361 -11.19 -13.97 25.27
CA ILE A 361 -11.54 -12.55 25.43
C ILE A 361 -10.95 -11.76 24.25
N VAL A 362 -11.83 -11.16 23.44
CA VAL A 362 -11.43 -10.28 22.34
C VAL A 362 -11.61 -8.80 22.69
N ARG A 363 -12.84 -8.39 23.06
CA ARG A 363 -13.16 -6.98 23.39
C ARG A 363 -13.43 -6.70 24.88
N GLY A 364 -13.51 -7.73 25.73
CA GLY A 364 -13.77 -7.61 27.18
C GLY A 364 -15.20 -7.22 27.60
N THR A 365 -15.97 -6.54 26.75
CA THR A 365 -17.32 -6.02 27.11
C THR A 365 -18.36 -7.09 27.46
N THR A 366 -18.24 -8.30 26.91
CA THR A 366 -19.14 -9.42 27.27
C THR A 366 -18.77 -10.00 28.62
N SER A 367 -17.49 -10.30 28.83
CA SER A 367 -16.97 -10.86 30.08
C SER A 367 -17.31 -9.97 31.27
N SER A 368 -17.16 -8.65 31.13
CA SER A 368 -17.56 -7.67 32.16
C SER A 368 -19.03 -7.81 32.59
N LYS A 369 -19.95 -7.91 31.63
CA LYS A 369 -21.39 -8.07 31.90
C LYS A 369 -21.73 -9.41 32.52
N LEU A 370 -21.02 -10.48 32.14
CA LEU A 370 -21.24 -11.82 32.71
C LEU A 370 -20.76 -11.88 34.16
N ILE A 371 -19.61 -11.29 34.47
CA ILE A 371 -19.13 -11.19 35.85
C ILE A 371 -20.12 -10.39 36.69
N GLU A 372 -20.60 -9.24 36.20
CA GLU A 372 -21.60 -8.44 36.90
C GLU A 372 -22.89 -9.25 37.17
N LEU A 373 -23.34 -10.04 36.20
CA LEU A 373 -24.51 -10.91 36.32
C LEU A 373 -24.30 -11.99 37.40
N VAL A 374 -23.12 -12.64 37.43
CA VAL A 374 -22.77 -13.66 38.42
C VAL A 374 -22.65 -13.06 39.82
N LYS A 375 -22.01 -11.89 39.97
CA LYS A 375 -21.93 -11.15 41.25
C LYS A 375 -23.31 -10.74 41.74
N LYS A 376 -24.19 -10.24 40.86
CA LYS A 376 -25.60 -9.91 41.20
C LYS A 376 -26.42 -11.13 41.64
N ALA A 377 -26.10 -12.31 41.14
CA ALA A 377 -26.72 -13.56 41.59
C ALA A 377 -26.22 -14.04 42.98
N GLY A 378 -25.26 -13.32 43.57
CA GLY A 378 -24.81 -13.50 44.94
C GLY A 378 -23.47 -14.21 45.11
N ALA A 379 -22.67 -14.39 44.06
CA ALA A 379 -21.31 -14.95 44.18
C ALA A 379 -20.44 -14.08 45.11
N ALA A 380 -19.66 -14.72 45.98
CA ALA A 380 -18.72 -14.06 46.89
C ALA A 380 -17.47 -13.59 46.14
N GLU A 381 -16.94 -14.46 45.27
CA GLU A 381 -15.79 -14.20 44.40
C GLU A 381 -16.07 -14.79 43.01
N VAL A 382 -15.52 -14.15 41.97
CA VAL A 382 -15.60 -14.59 40.58
C VAL A 382 -14.20 -14.60 39.96
N HIS A 383 -13.62 -15.78 39.81
CA HIS A 383 -12.34 -16.02 39.15
C HIS A 383 -12.58 -16.35 37.68
N LEU A 384 -12.16 -15.47 36.77
CA LEU A 384 -12.33 -15.66 35.33
C LEU A 384 -11.13 -16.41 34.74
N LEU A 385 -11.40 -17.56 34.12
CA LEU A 385 -10.40 -18.40 33.51
C LEU A 385 -10.69 -18.56 32.01
N ILE A 386 -9.68 -18.32 31.18
CA ILE A 386 -9.82 -18.29 29.72
C ILE A 386 -9.06 -19.46 29.11
N SER A 387 -9.74 -20.35 28.39
CA SER A 387 -9.15 -21.56 27.81
C SER A 387 -8.38 -21.32 26.50
N SER A 388 -7.84 -20.11 26.33
CA SER A 388 -6.94 -19.73 25.25
C SER A 388 -5.94 -18.67 25.72
N PRO A 389 -4.80 -18.50 25.02
CA PRO A 389 -3.91 -17.38 25.27
C PRO A 389 -4.54 -16.02 24.93
N PRO A 390 -3.99 -14.91 25.43
CA PRO A 390 -4.50 -13.57 25.13
C PRO A 390 -4.45 -13.26 23.63
N VAL A 391 -5.58 -12.82 23.05
CA VAL A 391 -5.68 -12.47 21.63
C VAL A 391 -5.09 -11.08 21.37
N ARG A 392 -3.82 -11.03 20.98
CA ARG A 392 -3.06 -9.77 20.80
C ARG A 392 -2.99 -9.30 19.33
N HIS A 393 -3.25 -10.19 18.37
CA HIS A 393 -3.08 -9.91 16.94
C HIS A 393 -4.34 -10.29 16.13
N ALA A 394 -4.62 -9.50 15.09
CA ALA A 394 -5.74 -9.76 14.19
C ALA A 394 -5.47 -10.98 13.29
N CYS A 395 -6.47 -11.83 13.09
CA CYS A 395 -6.42 -12.93 12.13
C CYS A 395 -6.47 -12.41 10.69
N HIS A 396 -5.68 -13.02 9.81
CA HIS A 396 -5.63 -12.70 8.38
C HIS A 396 -6.28 -13.79 7.50
N TYR A 397 -6.71 -14.91 8.11
CA TYR A 397 -7.14 -16.12 7.41
C TYR A 397 -8.64 -16.39 7.50
N GLY A 398 -9.41 -15.42 8.00
CA GLY A 398 -10.87 -15.43 7.99
C GLY A 398 -11.57 -15.50 9.35
N MET A 399 -10.95 -14.96 10.40
CA MET A 399 -11.68 -14.63 11.64
C MET A 399 -11.90 -13.12 11.67
N ASP A 400 -13.13 -12.70 12.00
CA ASP A 400 -13.47 -11.28 12.13
C ASP A 400 -12.79 -10.62 13.35
N THR A 401 -11.59 -10.12 13.13
CA THR A 401 -10.77 -9.35 14.11
C THR A 401 -10.22 -8.07 13.47
N SER A 402 -10.92 -7.59 12.44
CA SER A 402 -10.47 -6.58 11.48
C SER A 402 -10.10 -5.24 12.14
N GLU A 403 -10.71 -4.88 13.26
CA GLU A 403 -10.39 -3.66 14.02
C GLU A 403 -9.35 -3.95 15.11
N ARG A 404 -8.06 -3.80 14.77
CA ARG A 404 -6.91 -4.03 15.69
C ARG A 404 -7.03 -3.26 17.00
N GLU A 405 -7.60 -2.06 16.99
CA GLU A 405 -7.81 -1.19 18.16
C GLU A 405 -8.86 -1.72 19.16
N THR A 406 -9.63 -2.74 18.75
CA THR A 406 -10.66 -3.35 19.61
C THR A 406 -10.17 -4.57 20.40
N LEU A 407 -8.95 -5.05 20.15
CA LEU A 407 -8.37 -6.18 20.86
C LEU A 407 -7.89 -5.74 22.25
N ILE A 408 -8.57 -6.19 23.31
CA ILE A 408 -8.29 -5.73 24.67
C ILE A 408 -6.89 -6.12 25.15
N ALA A 409 -6.44 -7.34 24.83
CA ALA A 409 -5.12 -7.84 25.23
C ALA A 409 -3.94 -7.23 24.44
N ARG A 410 -4.23 -6.46 23.38
CA ARG A 410 -3.23 -5.64 22.70
C ARG A 410 -2.96 -4.33 23.43
N ARG A 411 -3.96 -3.82 24.16
CA ARG A 411 -3.95 -2.49 24.77
C ARG A 411 -3.65 -2.50 26.26
N PHE A 412 -3.95 -3.62 26.91
CA PHE A 412 -3.92 -3.75 28.36
C PHE A 412 -3.21 -5.05 28.74
N GLU A 413 -2.45 -5.00 29.82
CA GLU A 413 -1.89 -6.18 30.46
C GLU A 413 -2.95 -6.93 31.27
N VAL A 414 -2.69 -8.19 31.61
CA VAL A 414 -3.69 -9.10 32.22
C VAL A 414 -4.34 -8.51 33.47
N GLU A 415 -3.58 -7.84 34.34
CA GLU A 415 -4.10 -7.21 35.55
C GLU A 415 -5.03 -6.03 35.24
N GLU A 416 -4.72 -5.23 34.22
CA GLU A 416 -5.60 -4.14 33.78
C GLU A 416 -6.89 -4.71 33.16
N ILE A 417 -6.80 -5.80 32.39
CA ILE A 417 -7.98 -6.50 31.85
C ILE A 417 -8.84 -7.02 33.00
N ARG A 418 -8.24 -7.62 34.04
CA ARG A 418 -8.94 -8.11 35.24
C ARG A 418 -9.78 -7.00 35.88
N GLN A 419 -9.17 -5.82 36.06
CA GLN A 419 -9.84 -4.64 36.62
C GLN A 419 -10.99 -4.17 35.73
N LEU A 420 -10.77 -4.09 34.42
CA LEU A 420 -11.78 -3.66 33.44
C LEU A 420 -12.99 -4.61 33.39
N VAL A 421 -12.77 -5.92 33.49
CA VAL A 421 -13.87 -6.90 33.49
C VAL A 421 -14.50 -7.07 34.88
N GLY A 422 -13.83 -6.66 35.95
CA GLY A 422 -14.36 -6.70 37.32
C GLY A 422 -14.26 -8.07 38.01
N ALA A 423 -13.39 -8.95 37.51
CA ALA A 423 -13.13 -10.27 38.10
C ALA A 423 -12.23 -10.16 39.35
N ASP A 424 -12.35 -11.11 40.27
CA ASP A 424 -11.50 -11.18 41.46
C ASP A 424 -10.10 -11.70 41.10
N SER A 425 -10.02 -12.64 40.15
CA SER A 425 -8.79 -12.98 39.43
C SER A 425 -9.07 -13.25 37.94
N LEU A 426 -8.05 -13.10 37.09
CA LEU A 426 -8.11 -13.39 35.66
C LEU A 426 -6.88 -14.18 35.24
N HIS A 427 -7.09 -15.34 34.62
CA HIS A 427 -6.01 -16.18 34.10
C HIS A 427 -6.33 -16.65 32.68
N TYR A 428 -5.30 -16.73 31.85
CA TYR A 428 -5.37 -17.25 30.48
C TYR A 428 -4.55 -18.54 30.41
N LEU A 429 -5.02 -19.50 29.62
CA LEU A 429 -4.19 -20.66 29.25
C LEU A 429 -2.94 -20.17 28.53
N SER A 430 -1.76 -20.65 28.91
CA SER A 430 -0.52 -20.29 28.23
C SER A 430 -0.47 -20.84 26.80
N GLU A 431 0.39 -20.27 25.95
CA GLU A 431 0.61 -20.80 24.60
C GLU A 431 1.09 -22.25 24.62
N ASP A 432 1.94 -22.61 25.59
CA ASP A 432 2.41 -23.98 25.74
C ASP A 432 1.34 -24.90 26.31
N GLY A 433 0.47 -24.40 27.20
CA GLY A 433 -0.72 -25.11 27.67
C GLY A 433 -1.67 -25.44 26.52
N LEU A 434 -1.89 -24.49 25.61
CA LEU A 434 -2.67 -24.72 24.40
C LEU A 434 -2.00 -25.75 23.48
N LYS A 435 -0.69 -25.67 23.24
CA LYS A 435 0.04 -26.69 22.44
C LYS A 435 -0.11 -28.09 23.03
N ARG A 436 0.06 -28.25 24.35
CA ARG A 436 -0.13 -29.53 25.04
C ARG A 436 -1.57 -30.03 24.92
N ALA A 437 -2.56 -29.14 25.06
CA ALA A 437 -3.97 -29.50 24.90
C ALA A 437 -4.32 -29.97 23.47
N LEU A 438 -3.59 -29.47 22.46
CA LEU A 438 -3.67 -29.94 21.07
C LEU A 438 -2.82 -31.19 20.80
N GLY A 439 -2.16 -31.75 21.82
CA GLY A 439 -1.30 -32.93 21.71
C GLY A 439 0.04 -32.63 21.03
N ASP A 440 0.59 -31.44 21.25
CA ASP A 440 1.84 -30.94 20.67
C ASP A 440 1.87 -30.96 19.13
N ARG A 441 0.69 -30.96 18.52
CA ARG A 441 0.51 -30.88 17.07
C ARG A 441 0.77 -29.43 16.59
N PRO A 442 1.33 -29.25 15.39
CA PRO A 442 1.44 -27.93 14.78
C PRO A 442 0.09 -27.23 14.69
N ALA A 443 0.05 -25.93 14.97
CA ALA A 443 -1.14 -25.10 14.84
C ALA A 443 -0.74 -23.65 14.53
N CYS A 444 -1.60 -22.93 13.81
CA CYS A 444 -1.46 -21.49 13.61
C CYS A 444 -1.78 -20.75 14.93
N MET A 445 -0.76 -20.14 15.51
CA MET A 445 -0.83 -19.36 16.76
C MET A 445 -0.80 -17.84 16.52
N ALA A 446 -0.93 -17.40 15.26
CA ALA A 446 -0.69 -16.03 14.84
C ALA A 446 -1.50 -14.97 15.62
N CYS A 447 -2.73 -15.31 16.05
CA CYS A 447 -3.57 -14.42 16.85
C CYS A 447 -2.98 -14.11 18.24
N PHE A 448 -2.09 -14.98 18.74
CA PHE A 448 -1.43 -14.87 20.04
C PHE A 448 0.00 -14.34 19.89
N THR A 449 0.77 -14.91 18.96
CA THR A 449 2.21 -14.65 18.79
C THR A 449 2.54 -13.53 17.80
N GLY A 450 1.63 -13.24 16.87
CA GLY A 450 1.90 -12.34 15.75
C GLY A 450 2.75 -12.97 14.64
N GLU A 451 3.10 -14.25 14.74
CA GLU A 451 3.83 -15.01 13.72
C GLU A 451 2.84 -15.70 12.77
N TYR A 452 2.79 -15.24 11.52
CA TYR A 452 1.83 -15.70 10.53
C TYR A 452 2.47 -16.78 9.64
N PRO A 453 1.93 -18.01 9.59
CA PRO A 453 2.54 -19.14 8.87
C PRO A 453 2.55 -18.92 7.35
N VAL A 454 1.46 -18.39 6.79
CA VAL A 454 1.41 -17.98 5.40
C VAL A 454 2.12 -16.65 5.32
N ALA A 455 3.23 -16.61 4.57
CA ALA A 455 4.06 -15.43 4.40
C ALA A 455 3.19 -14.19 4.24
N LYS A 456 3.29 -13.30 5.23
CA LYS A 456 2.82 -11.94 5.10
C LYS A 456 3.63 -11.32 3.96
N LEU A 457 2.96 -10.64 3.03
CA LEU A 457 3.43 -9.32 2.65
C LEU A 457 3.80 -8.63 3.96
N GLN A 458 5.09 -8.30 4.08
CA GLN A 458 5.56 -7.31 5.04
C GLN A 458 4.48 -6.22 5.08
N GLY A 459 3.96 -5.90 6.28
CA GLY A 459 3.00 -4.81 6.38
C GLY A 459 3.60 -3.60 5.68
N LEU A 460 2.79 -2.84 4.93
CA LEU A 460 3.23 -1.73 4.07
C LEU A 460 4.51 -1.08 4.61
N THR A 461 5.64 -1.49 4.03
CA THR A 461 6.90 -0.81 4.27
C THR A 461 6.88 0.45 3.43
N TYR A 462 7.61 1.48 3.85
CA TYR A 462 7.79 2.68 3.04
C TYR A 462 8.29 2.31 1.62
N ARG A 463 9.11 1.25 1.52
CA ARG A 463 9.54 0.64 0.26
C ARG A 463 8.41 0.10 -0.60
N GLN A 464 7.39 -0.53 0.00
CA GLN A 464 6.20 -1.02 -0.71
C GLN A 464 5.20 0.08 -1.06
N SER A 465 5.23 1.24 -0.38
CA SER A 465 4.59 2.47 -0.89
C SER A 465 5.38 3.10 -2.04
N GLY A 466 6.46 2.44 -2.49
CA GLY A 466 7.33 2.87 -3.57
C GLY A 466 8.42 3.84 -3.15
N VAL A 467 8.79 3.89 -1.85
CA VAL A 467 9.88 4.74 -1.34
C VAL A 467 11.00 3.93 -0.69
N ASP A 468 12.16 3.84 -1.35
CA ASP A 468 13.29 2.98 -0.92
C ASP A 468 14.35 3.76 -0.11
N ILE A 469 14.32 3.59 1.22
CA ILE A 469 15.27 4.23 2.15
C ILE A 469 16.73 3.78 1.92
N ASP A 470 16.96 2.51 1.57
CA ASP A 470 18.33 2.02 1.32
C ASP A 470 18.87 2.59 0.00
N ALA A 471 18.00 2.76 -1.00
CA ALA A 471 18.35 3.46 -2.23
C ALA A 471 18.68 4.94 -1.93
N GLY A 472 17.92 5.60 -1.05
CA GLY A 472 18.23 6.96 -0.57
C GLY A 472 19.59 7.06 0.12
N ASN A 473 19.91 6.14 1.03
CA ASN A 473 21.21 6.08 1.69
C ASN A 473 22.36 5.88 0.69
N ARG A 474 22.16 5.03 -0.33
CA ARG A 474 23.13 4.84 -1.41
C ARG A 474 23.37 6.10 -2.22
N VAL A 475 22.33 6.91 -2.51
CA VAL A 475 22.51 8.22 -3.17
C VAL A 475 23.41 9.10 -2.32
N VAL A 476 23.13 9.22 -1.02
CA VAL A 476 23.92 10.03 -0.09
C VAL A 476 25.39 9.63 -0.13
N ASP A 477 25.70 8.33 -0.14
CA ASP A 477 27.08 7.84 -0.22
C ASP A 477 27.76 8.16 -1.56
N LEU A 478 27.04 8.09 -2.67
CA LEU A 478 27.56 8.42 -4.00
C LEU A 478 27.84 9.93 -4.17
N ILE A 479 27.03 10.81 -3.56
CA ILE A 479 27.14 12.26 -3.76
C ILE A 479 28.11 12.95 -2.80
N LYS A 480 28.38 12.38 -1.62
CA LYS A 480 29.28 12.94 -0.59
C LYS A 480 30.61 13.47 -1.14
N PRO A 481 31.35 12.76 -2.01
CA PRO A 481 32.62 13.25 -2.56
C PRO A 481 32.47 14.50 -3.43
N HIS A 482 31.38 14.60 -4.19
CA HIS A 482 31.13 15.71 -5.10
C HIS A 482 30.76 16.98 -4.35
N VAL A 483 29.88 16.87 -3.34
CA VAL A 483 29.45 18.01 -2.54
C VAL A 483 30.59 18.55 -1.68
N LYS A 484 31.45 17.69 -1.14
CA LYS A 484 32.62 18.12 -0.37
C LYS A 484 33.55 19.05 -1.18
N GLN A 485 33.61 18.89 -2.50
CA GLN A 485 34.41 19.74 -3.39
C GLN A 485 33.82 21.14 -3.59
N THR A 486 32.58 21.39 -3.16
CA THR A 486 31.92 22.72 -3.22
C THR A 486 32.14 23.54 -1.95
N ALA A 487 32.77 22.96 -0.93
CA ALA A 487 32.97 23.63 0.35
C ALA A 487 33.74 24.95 0.18
N ARG A 488 33.24 26.01 0.81
CA ARG A 488 33.85 27.34 0.83
C ARG A 488 33.81 27.93 2.25
N PRO A 489 34.58 29.00 2.54
CA PRO A 489 34.45 29.72 3.81
C PRO A 489 33.00 30.13 4.07
N GLY A 490 32.54 29.93 5.30
CA GLY A 490 31.16 30.18 5.72
C GLY A 490 30.34 28.90 5.94
N VAL A 491 30.68 27.77 5.32
CA VAL A 491 29.94 26.50 5.52
C VAL A 491 30.20 25.95 6.93
N LEU A 492 29.14 25.76 7.73
CA LEU A 492 29.20 25.20 9.08
C LEU A 492 28.57 23.80 9.14
N GLY A 493 29.34 22.75 8.84
CA GLY A 493 28.88 21.36 8.92
C GLY A 493 29.01 20.60 7.60
N GLY A 494 28.23 19.54 7.45
CA GLY A 494 28.22 18.69 6.25
C GLY A 494 26.81 18.21 5.91
N ILE A 495 26.70 17.44 4.82
CA ILE A 495 25.43 16.86 4.35
C ILE A 495 24.87 15.87 5.37
N GLY A 496 23.54 15.80 5.46
CA GLY A 496 22.80 14.81 6.25
C GLY A 496 22.16 15.38 7.52
N GLY A 497 22.34 16.68 7.79
CA GLY A 497 21.54 17.40 8.78
C GLY A 497 20.19 17.84 8.21
N PHE A 498 19.26 18.26 9.09
CA PHE A 498 17.95 18.79 8.69
C PHE A 498 17.99 20.15 7.98
N GLY A 499 19.17 20.77 7.87
CA GLY A 499 19.36 22.03 7.18
C GLY A 499 20.84 22.36 6.99
N GLY A 500 21.14 23.12 5.94
CA GLY A 500 22.46 23.67 5.68
C GLY A 500 22.72 24.93 6.50
N LEU A 501 23.93 25.08 7.04
CA LEU A 501 24.33 26.24 7.83
C LEU A 501 25.42 27.03 7.08
N PHE A 502 25.21 28.34 6.96
CA PHE A 502 26.15 29.26 6.34
C PHE A 502 26.34 30.51 7.20
N GLN A 503 27.59 30.81 7.56
CA GLN A 503 27.99 32.00 8.29
C GLN A 503 28.41 33.10 7.30
N LEU A 504 27.80 34.27 7.45
CA LEU A 504 28.15 35.45 6.66
C LEU A 504 29.47 36.07 7.13
N ASP A 505 30.29 36.48 6.17
CA ASP A 505 31.48 37.28 6.41
C ASP A 505 31.10 38.77 6.50
N LEU A 506 30.85 39.24 7.73
CA LEU A 506 30.47 40.62 8.00
C LEU A 506 31.61 41.63 7.78
N ALA A 507 32.87 41.16 7.64
CA ALA A 507 33.98 42.04 7.27
C ALA A 507 33.94 42.36 5.77
N LYS A 508 33.57 41.38 4.95
CA LYS A 508 33.36 41.56 3.50
C LYS A 508 32.03 42.25 3.18
N TYR A 509 30.97 41.93 3.93
CA TYR A 509 29.63 42.49 3.73
C TYR A 509 29.14 43.19 5.01
N PRO A 510 29.49 44.46 5.23
CA PRO A 510 29.07 45.21 6.43
C PRO A 510 27.56 45.48 6.49
N GLU A 511 26.87 45.58 5.35
CA GLU A 511 25.41 45.78 5.27
C GLU A 511 24.76 44.69 4.40
N PRO A 512 24.82 43.41 4.83
CA PRO A 512 24.49 42.29 3.97
C PRO A 512 22.98 42.23 3.70
N VAL A 513 22.63 42.10 2.42
CA VAL A 513 21.29 41.79 1.92
C VAL A 513 21.36 40.45 1.21
N LEU A 514 20.49 39.52 1.62
CA LEU A 514 20.39 38.21 0.99
C LEU A 514 19.48 38.30 -0.22
N VAL A 515 19.94 37.74 -1.35
CA VAL A 515 19.18 37.64 -2.59
C VAL A 515 18.97 36.16 -2.88
N SER A 516 17.72 35.73 -2.96
CA SER A 516 17.36 34.33 -3.22
C SER A 516 16.71 34.17 -4.58
N GLY A 517 17.04 33.09 -5.29
CA GLY A 517 16.45 32.72 -6.58
C GLY A 517 16.12 31.24 -6.63
N ALA A 518 15.02 30.89 -7.28
CA ALA A 518 14.56 29.51 -7.43
C ALA A 518 14.10 29.29 -8.88
N ASP A 519 14.60 28.25 -9.52
CA ASP A 519 14.19 27.88 -10.88
C ASP A 519 14.42 26.39 -11.15
N GLY A 520 13.77 25.86 -12.18
CA GLY A 520 13.94 24.50 -12.67
C GLY A 520 14.58 24.44 -14.05
N VAL A 521 14.75 23.23 -14.55
CA VAL A 521 15.33 22.98 -15.90
C VAL A 521 14.23 22.77 -16.96
N GLY A 522 13.00 22.53 -16.52
CA GLY A 522 11.83 22.40 -17.39
C GLY A 522 11.91 21.21 -18.34
N THR A 523 11.37 21.36 -19.55
CA THR A 523 11.18 20.22 -20.46
C THR A 523 12.47 19.74 -21.15
N LYS A 524 13.62 20.41 -20.95
CA LYS A 524 14.95 19.92 -21.36
C LYS A 524 15.25 18.54 -20.79
N LEU A 525 14.71 18.23 -19.61
CA LEU A 525 14.73 16.92 -18.95
C LEU A 525 14.33 15.75 -19.87
N LYS A 526 13.35 15.94 -20.76
CA LYS A 526 12.91 14.88 -21.67
C LYS A 526 14.00 14.46 -22.67
N LEU A 527 14.90 15.37 -23.05
CA LEU A 527 16.06 15.05 -23.89
C LEU A 527 17.14 14.35 -23.07
N ALA A 528 17.37 14.77 -21.83
CA ALA A 528 18.27 14.11 -20.90
C ALA A 528 17.87 12.65 -20.64
N PHE A 529 16.56 12.38 -20.51
CA PHE A 529 16.04 11.02 -20.38
C PHE A 529 16.26 10.19 -21.65
N ALA A 530 15.98 10.77 -22.82
CA ALA A 530 16.15 10.09 -24.10
C ALA A 530 17.61 9.70 -24.38
N LEU A 531 18.56 10.54 -23.97
CA LEU A 531 20.00 10.33 -24.16
C LEU A 531 20.68 9.66 -22.96
N ASN A 532 19.95 9.43 -21.87
CA ASN A 532 20.47 8.99 -20.58
C ASN A 532 21.68 9.84 -20.09
N LYS A 533 21.58 11.16 -20.22
CA LYS A 533 22.62 12.13 -19.85
C LYS A 533 22.08 13.14 -18.85
N HIS A 534 22.39 12.94 -17.56
CA HIS A 534 21.78 13.70 -16.47
C HIS A 534 22.70 14.74 -15.81
N HIS A 535 24.01 14.62 -15.97
CA HIS A 535 24.98 15.54 -15.35
C HIS A 535 24.89 16.98 -15.87
N THR A 536 24.52 17.19 -17.13
CA THR A 536 24.39 18.55 -17.70
C THR A 536 23.20 19.30 -17.10
N ILE A 537 22.13 18.59 -16.79
CA ILE A 537 20.92 19.12 -16.14
C ILE A 537 21.24 19.69 -14.76
N GLY A 538 22.13 19.05 -14.00
CA GLY A 538 22.55 19.59 -12.70
C GLY A 538 23.25 20.95 -12.82
N ILE A 539 24.09 21.13 -13.85
CA ILE A 539 24.74 22.43 -14.13
C ILE A 539 23.68 23.47 -14.52
N ASP A 540 22.73 23.09 -15.38
CA ASP A 540 21.61 23.95 -15.77
C ASP A 540 20.81 24.44 -14.55
N ALA A 541 20.48 23.56 -13.61
CA ALA A 541 19.72 23.93 -12.41
C ALA A 541 20.43 25.01 -11.58
N VAL A 542 21.77 24.92 -11.46
CA VAL A 542 22.57 25.95 -10.80
C VAL A 542 22.58 27.23 -11.62
N ALA A 543 22.89 27.14 -12.92
CA ALA A 543 23.02 28.29 -13.81
C ALA A 543 21.75 29.15 -13.83
N MET A 544 20.58 28.51 -13.90
CA MET A 544 19.29 29.22 -13.90
C MET A 544 19.09 30.08 -12.65
N CYS A 545 19.50 29.59 -11.46
CA CYS A 545 19.31 30.32 -10.22
C CYS A 545 20.43 31.34 -9.93
N VAL A 546 21.70 30.96 -10.12
CA VAL A 546 22.83 31.81 -9.73
C VAL A 546 22.97 33.02 -10.64
N ASN A 547 22.67 32.89 -11.93
CA ASN A 547 22.70 34.00 -12.86
C ASN A 547 21.57 35.01 -12.58
N ASP A 548 20.42 34.54 -12.08
CA ASP A 548 19.28 35.39 -11.71
C ASP A 548 19.60 36.24 -10.49
N ILE A 549 20.11 35.66 -9.39
CA ILE A 549 20.48 36.45 -8.21
C ILE A 549 21.64 37.41 -8.51
N LEU A 550 22.54 37.02 -9.41
CA LEU A 550 23.66 37.84 -9.86
C LEU A 550 23.19 39.14 -10.52
N THR A 551 21.99 39.18 -11.11
CA THR A 551 21.44 40.41 -11.72
C THR A 551 21.28 41.57 -10.73
N HIS A 552 21.24 41.26 -9.44
CA HIS A 552 21.16 42.24 -8.35
C HIS A 552 22.54 42.61 -7.77
N GLY A 553 23.63 42.13 -8.38
CA GLY A 553 24.99 42.28 -7.86
C GLY A 553 25.35 41.27 -6.76
N ALA A 554 24.51 40.26 -6.52
CA ALA A 554 24.74 39.30 -5.43
C ALA A 554 25.80 38.26 -5.78
N GLU A 555 26.79 38.10 -4.90
CA GLU A 555 27.72 36.97 -4.94
C GLU A 555 27.00 35.71 -4.42
N PRO A 556 26.90 34.63 -5.21
CA PRO A 556 26.31 33.37 -4.75
C PRO A 556 27.09 32.80 -3.56
N LEU A 557 26.38 32.46 -2.48
CA LEU A 557 26.97 31.85 -1.27
C LEU A 557 26.75 30.36 -1.26
N PHE A 558 25.50 29.93 -1.40
CA PHE A 558 25.13 28.53 -1.37
C PHE A 558 23.95 28.20 -2.28
N PHE A 559 23.80 26.92 -2.55
CA PHE A 559 22.76 26.33 -3.37
C PHE A 559 22.12 25.16 -2.64
N LEU A 560 20.81 24.98 -2.84
CA LEU A 560 20.04 23.82 -2.42
C LEU A 560 19.32 23.24 -3.63
N ASP A 561 19.16 21.92 -3.67
CA ASP A 561 18.44 21.22 -4.73
C ASP A 561 17.20 20.47 -4.25
N TYR A 562 16.21 20.35 -5.12
CA TYR A 562 15.03 19.51 -4.91
C TYR A 562 14.89 18.57 -6.11
N LEU A 563 15.09 17.28 -5.89
CA LEU A 563 15.00 16.23 -6.90
C LEU A 563 13.78 15.35 -6.61
N ALA A 564 12.75 15.45 -7.46
CA ALA A 564 11.56 14.62 -7.36
C ALA A 564 11.60 13.49 -8.40
N VAL A 565 11.49 12.24 -7.97
CA VAL A 565 11.63 11.06 -8.85
C VAL A 565 10.41 10.15 -8.75
N GLY A 566 10.01 9.50 -9.85
CA GLY A 566 8.91 8.52 -9.80
C GLY A 566 9.32 7.21 -9.11
N LYS A 567 10.54 6.77 -9.39
CA LYS A 567 11.24 5.68 -8.70
C LYS A 567 12.72 6.03 -8.64
N LEU A 568 13.33 5.94 -7.48
CA LEU A 568 14.70 6.34 -7.24
C LEU A 568 15.68 5.36 -7.89
N ASN A 569 16.44 5.88 -8.85
CA ASN A 569 17.61 5.23 -9.40
C ASN A 569 18.86 5.94 -8.81
N PRO A 570 19.63 5.29 -7.92
CA PRO A 570 20.72 5.97 -7.23
C PRO A 570 21.80 6.52 -8.14
N GLU A 571 22.14 5.81 -9.22
CA GLU A 571 23.15 6.23 -10.19
C GLU A 571 22.68 7.43 -11.01
N GLN A 572 21.41 7.45 -11.41
CA GLN A 572 20.80 8.60 -12.10
C GLN A 572 20.79 9.84 -11.20
N ALA A 573 20.32 9.71 -9.96
CA ALA A 573 20.29 10.81 -8.99
C ALA A 573 21.71 11.34 -8.71
N ALA A 574 22.69 10.44 -8.55
CA ALA A 574 24.08 10.81 -8.34
C ALA A 574 24.67 11.60 -9.53
N GLN A 575 24.32 11.26 -10.77
CA GLN A 575 24.74 12.05 -11.95
C GLN A 575 24.16 13.47 -11.93
N VAL A 576 22.89 13.64 -11.57
CA VAL A 576 22.28 14.98 -11.45
C VAL A 576 23.04 15.81 -10.41
N VAL A 577 23.23 15.26 -9.21
CA VAL A 577 23.92 15.97 -8.11
C VAL A 577 25.40 16.21 -8.42
N GLN A 578 26.07 15.32 -9.16
CA GLN A 578 27.42 15.56 -9.68
C GLN A 578 27.45 16.81 -10.56
N GLY A 579 26.44 16.98 -11.43
CA GLY A 579 26.24 18.17 -12.24
C GLY A 579 26.01 19.44 -11.40
N ILE A 580 25.16 19.36 -10.39
CA ILE A 580 24.89 20.47 -9.47
C ILE A 580 26.18 20.88 -8.76
N ALA A 581 26.93 19.92 -8.21
CA ALA A 581 28.20 20.19 -7.55
C ALA A 581 29.23 20.82 -8.50
N GLN A 582 29.25 20.44 -9.78
CA GLN A 582 30.07 21.09 -10.80
C GLN A 582 29.63 22.53 -11.03
N GLY A 583 28.33 22.78 -11.22
CA GLY A 583 27.79 24.12 -11.38
C GLY A 583 28.08 25.01 -10.16
N CYS A 584 27.95 24.48 -8.94
CA CYS A 584 28.29 25.20 -7.71
C CYS A 584 29.76 25.62 -7.67
N ARG A 585 30.68 24.73 -8.09
CA ARG A 585 32.12 25.08 -8.19
C ARG A 585 32.37 26.19 -9.21
N GLU A 586 31.72 26.12 -10.38
CA GLU A 586 31.82 27.15 -11.42
C GLU A 586 31.26 28.50 -10.95
N ALA A 587 30.17 28.47 -10.18
CA ALA A 587 29.55 29.65 -9.55
C ALA A 587 30.29 30.14 -8.29
N GLY A 588 31.23 29.36 -7.76
CA GLY A 588 31.91 29.66 -6.50
C GLY A 588 31.02 29.55 -5.26
N CYS A 589 29.89 28.84 -5.30
CA CYS A 589 28.99 28.64 -4.14
C CYS A 589 29.10 27.22 -3.56
N ALA A 590 28.65 27.05 -2.32
CA ALA A 590 28.56 25.73 -1.70
C ALA A 590 27.23 25.04 -1.99
N LEU A 591 27.26 23.75 -2.31
CA LEU A 591 26.08 22.90 -2.25
C LEU A 591 25.87 22.47 -0.80
N LEU A 592 24.87 23.05 -0.13
CA LEU A 592 24.67 22.82 1.32
C LEU A 592 23.78 21.62 1.63
N GLY A 593 23.02 21.15 0.65
CA GLY A 593 22.11 20.02 0.80
C GLY A 593 20.91 20.18 -0.13
N GLY A 594 20.05 19.18 -0.10
CA GLY A 594 18.85 19.14 -0.92
C GLY A 594 17.94 18.03 -0.46
N GLU A 595 16.79 17.93 -1.09
CA GLU A 595 15.81 16.88 -0.83
C GLU A 595 15.67 15.99 -2.07
N THR A 596 15.74 14.67 -1.87
CA THR A 596 15.42 13.69 -2.91
C THR A 596 14.12 12.99 -2.54
N ALA A 597 13.02 13.40 -3.18
CA ALA A 597 11.69 12.89 -2.90
C ALA A 597 11.27 11.83 -3.93
N GLU A 598 10.99 10.62 -3.47
CA GLU A 598 10.38 9.57 -4.30
C GLU A 598 8.85 9.73 -4.27
N MET A 599 8.25 10.01 -5.42
CA MET A 599 6.82 10.30 -5.60
C MET A 599 6.17 9.33 -6.60
N PRO A 600 5.94 8.06 -6.21
CA PRO A 600 5.30 7.07 -7.08
C PRO A 600 3.93 7.53 -7.57
N GLY A 601 3.69 7.42 -8.87
CA GLY A 601 2.44 7.82 -9.51
C GLY A 601 2.38 9.28 -9.99
N PHE A 602 3.31 10.15 -9.57
CA PHE A 602 3.44 11.51 -10.13
C PHE A 602 4.31 11.53 -11.39
N TYR A 603 5.48 10.87 -11.34
CA TYR A 603 6.40 10.75 -12.47
C TYR A 603 6.45 9.30 -12.97
N LYS A 604 6.68 9.13 -14.28
CA LYS A 604 6.92 7.79 -14.85
C LYS A 604 8.25 7.22 -14.36
N SER A 605 8.38 5.91 -14.38
CA SER A 605 9.65 5.26 -14.02
C SER A 605 10.78 5.75 -14.93
N GLY A 606 11.91 6.15 -14.35
CA GLY A 606 13.07 6.71 -15.05
C GLY A 606 12.98 8.22 -15.34
N GLU A 607 11.86 8.85 -15.02
CA GLU A 607 11.67 10.30 -15.13
C GLU A 607 11.77 10.98 -13.75
N TYR A 608 12.30 12.21 -13.75
CA TYR A 608 12.41 13.05 -12.57
C TYR A 608 12.13 14.52 -12.90
N ASP A 609 11.98 15.35 -11.88
CA ASP A 609 12.03 16.81 -11.97
C ASP A 609 13.09 17.33 -11.01
N VAL A 610 13.72 18.45 -11.38
CA VAL A 610 14.78 19.06 -10.58
C VAL A 610 14.62 20.57 -10.55
N ALA A 611 14.62 21.10 -9.32
CA ALA A 611 14.59 22.53 -9.04
C ALA A 611 15.80 22.91 -8.18
N GLY A 612 16.31 24.11 -8.44
CA GLY A 612 17.39 24.73 -7.72
C GLY A 612 16.92 25.88 -6.84
N PHE A 613 17.70 26.16 -5.80
CA PHE A 613 17.54 27.33 -4.96
C PHE A 613 18.90 27.93 -4.63
N ALA A 614 19.20 29.12 -5.12
CA ALA A 614 20.43 29.84 -4.84
C ALA A 614 20.19 30.98 -3.85
N VAL A 615 21.14 31.16 -2.92
CA VAL A 615 21.20 32.33 -2.06
C VAL A 615 22.54 33.02 -2.25
N GLY A 616 22.50 34.31 -2.56
CA GLY A 616 23.67 35.18 -2.63
C GLY A 616 23.57 36.35 -1.66
N VAL A 617 24.63 37.15 -1.62
CA VAL A 617 24.73 38.33 -0.77
C VAL A 617 25.29 39.52 -1.55
N VAL A 618 24.75 40.69 -1.24
CA VAL A 618 25.22 41.99 -1.72
C VAL A 618 25.14 43.00 -0.57
N ASN A 619 25.98 44.02 -0.55
CA ASN A 619 25.75 45.11 0.39
C ASN A 619 24.55 45.94 -0.07
N ARG A 620 23.79 46.50 0.88
CA ARG A 620 22.65 47.37 0.58
C ARG A 620 22.98 48.49 -0.41
N SER A 621 24.17 49.08 -0.31
CA SER A 621 24.65 50.16 -1.19
C SER A 621 24.97 49.71 -2.61
N ASP A 622 25.21 48.42 -2.81
CA ASP A 622 25.75 47.84 -4.05
C ASP A 622 24.67 47.09 -4.85
N ILE A 623 23.41 47.15 -4.39
CA ILE A 623 22.27 46.53 -5.08
C ILE A 623 22.10 47.20 -6.46
N ILE A 624 21.98 46.35 -7.48
CA ILE A 624 21.72 46.77 -8.85
C ILE A 624 20.27 46.44 -9.21
N ASP A 625 19.50 47.46 -9.57
CA ASP A 625 18.07 47.33 -9.88
C ASP A 625 17.65 48.07 -11.16
N GLY A 626 18.61 48.63 -11.91
CA GLY A 626 18.33 49.39 -13.13
C GLY A 626 17.91 50.85 -12.90
N SER A 627 17.63 51.27 -11.67
CA SER A 627 17.11 52.61 -11.37
C SER A 627 18.05 53.76 -11.74
N THR A 628 19.34 53.47 -11.87
CA THR A 628 20.38 54.45 -12.23
C THR A 628 20.69 54.49 -13.73
N ILE A 629 19.98 53.70 -14.54
CA ILE A 629 20.07 53.71 -16.00
C ILE A 629 19.48 55.02 -16.53
N THR A 630 20.19 55.62 -17.46
CA THR A 630 19.88 56.90 -18.09
C THR A 630 20.05 56.81 -19.60
N SER A 631 19.38 57.69 -20.34
CA SER A 631 19.59 57.80 -21.80
C SER A 631 21.07 58.04 -22.10
N GLY A 632 21.61 57.30 -23.05
CA GLY A 632 23.02 57.32 -23.44
C GLY A 632 23.83 56.14 -22.90
N ASP A 633 23.37 55.46 -21.84
CA ASP A 633 24.02 54.25 -21.34
C ASP A 633 24.06 53.14 -22.41
N VAL A 634 24.99 52.19 -22.26
CA VAL A 634 25.27 51.17 -23.28
C VAL A 634 25.05 49.78 -22.71
N ALA A 635 24.35 48.93 -23.47
CA ALA A 635 24.16 47.53 -23.14
C ALA A 635 25.24 46.67 -23.80
N ILE A 636 25.86 45.78 -23.01
CA ILE A 636 26.86 44.81 -23.44
C ILE A 636 26.27 43.41 -23.24
N GLY A 637 26.33 42.57 -24.27
CA GLY A 637 25.92 41.17 -24.24
C GLY A 637 27.12 40.24 -24.06
N LEU A 638 26.94 39.19 -23.26
CA LEU A 638 27.88 38.10 -23.09
C LEU A 638 27.40 36.86 -23.88
N PRO A 639 28.30 36.17 -24.60
CA PRO A 639 27.93 35.00 -25.41
C PRO A 639 27.31 33.88 -24.58
N SER A 640 26.29 33.21 -25.12
CA SER A 640 25.77 31.95 -24.58
C SER A 640 26.57 30.75 -25.08
N SER A 641 26.53 29.65 -24.33
CA SER A 641 27.03 28.35 -24.81
C SER A 641 26.13 27.73 -25.88
N GLY A 642 24.87 28.19 -25.95
CA GLY A 642 23.82 27.64 -26.80
C GLY A 642 22.45 27.95 -26.21
N LEU A 643 21.55 26.98 -26.23
CA LEU A 643 20.22 27.11 -25.63
C LEU A 643 20.31 27.15 -24.09
N HIS A 644 19.61 28.09 -23.47
CA HIS A 644 19.33 28.07 -22.04
C HIS A 644 18.11 27.19 -21.78
N SER A 645 17.92 26.71 -20.55
CA SER A 645 16.88 25.73 -20.18
C SER A 645 15.44 26.11 -20.54
N ASN A 646 15.14 27.41 -20.63
CA ASN A 646 13.83 27.91 -21.05
C ASN A 646 13.64 27.83 -22.58
N GLY A 647 12.41 27.52 -23.02
CA GLY A 647 12.05 27.38 -24.44
C GLY A 647 12.12 25.95 -25.00
N TYR A 648 12.53 24.96 -24.20
CA TYR A 648 12.69 23.58 -24.67
C TYR A 648 11.40 22.88 -25.10
N SER A 649 10.23 23.38 -24.70
CA SER A 649 8.96 22.87 -25.19
C SER A 649 8.80 23.09 -26.70
N LEU A 650 9.27 24.24 -27.21
CA LEU A 650 9.33 24.52 -28.65
C LEU A 650 10.43 23.70 -29.32
N VAL A 651 11.64 23.70 -28.75
CA VAL A 651 12.80 22.94 -29.28
C VAL A 651 12.43 21.47 -29.49
N ARG A 652 11.82 20.83 -28.49
CA ARG A 652 11.39 19.43 -28.58
C ARG A 652 10.37 19.17 -29.69
N ARG A 653 9.49 20.14 -29.95
CA ARG A 653 8.50 20.05 -31.03
C ARG A 653 9.16 20.20 -32.40
N VAL A 654 10.13 21.10 -32.54
CA VAL A 654 10.88 21.31 -33.78
C VAL A 654 11.73 20.09 -34.16
N PHE A 655 12.37 19.45 -33.17
CA PHE A 655 13.22 18.28 -33.40
C PHE A 655 12.51 16.93 -33.17
N ALA A 656 11.18 16.92 -33.06
CA ALA A 656 10.42 15.70 -32.82
C ALA A 656 10.66 14.66 -33.94
N GLY A 657 10.98 13.42 -33.56
CA GLY A 657 11.21 12.30 -34.48
C GLY A 657 12.58 12.28 -35.16
N ARG A 658 13.47 13.23 -34.84
CA ARG A 658 14.87 13.21 -35.33
C ARG A 658 15.76 12.39 -34.42
N ASP A 659 16.79 11.78 -35.02
CA ASP A 659 17.80 11.02 -34.30
C ASP A 659 18.73 11.98 -33.53
N LEU A 660 18.74 11.86 -32.20
CA LEU A 660 19.57 12.68 -31.33
C LEU A 660 21.05 12.29 -31.37
N HIS A 661 21.39 11.09 -31.87
CA HIS A 661 22.78 10.64 -32.00
C HIS A 661 23.40 10.99 -33.36
N ALA A 662 22.59 11.41 -34.33
CA ALA A 662 23.07 11.80 -35.65
C ALA A 662 23.85 13.12 -35.58
N VAL A 663 25.01 13.15 -36.24
CA VAL A 663 25.78 14.38 -36.45
C VAL A 663 25.01 15.27 -37.43
N VAL A 664 24.77 16.51 -37.04
CA VAL A 664 24.14 17.52 -37.89
C VAL A 664 25.23 18.36 -38.52
N GLU A 665 25.26 18.43 -39.85
CA GLU A 665 26.30 19.12 -40.63
C GLU A 665 26.55 20.56 -40.15
N ASP A 666 25.48 21.34 -39.98
CA ASP A 666 25.55 22.74 -39.53
C ASP A 666 26.04 22.90 -38.07
N LEU A 667 25.92 21.85 -37.25
CA LEU A 667 26.36 21.87 -35.84
C LEU A 667 27.76 21.28 -35.66
N GLY A 668 28.21 20.41 -36.57
CA GLY A 668 29.50 19.71 -36.47
C GLY A 668 29.57 18.64 -35.37
N GLU A 669 28.46 18.35 -34.70
CA GLU A 669 28.37 17.42 -33.57
C GLU A 669 26.99 16.72 -33.53
N PRO A 670 26.79 15.68 -32.69
CA PRO A 670 25.50 15.05 -32.54
C PRO A 670 24.43 16.02 -32.04
N LEU A 671 23.22 15.97 -32.62
CA LEU A 671 22.11 16.86 -32.26
C LEU A 671 21.85 16.89 -30.74
N GLY A 672 21.91 15.72 -30.09
CA GLY A 672 21.74 15.56 -28.66
C GLY A 672 22.77 16.31 -27.81
N GLU A 673 24.04 16.38 -28.24
CA GLU A 673 25.08 17.12 -27.53
C GLU A 673 24.83 18.63 -27.60
N ALA A 674 24.51 19.13 -28.80
CA ALA A 674 24.19 20.53 -29.01
C ALA A 674 22.97 20.97 -28.18
N LEU A 675 21.94 20.11 -28.13
CA LEU A 675 20.71 20.36 -27.37
C LEU A 675 20.86 20.16 -25.86
N LEU A 676 21.81 19.36 -25.37
CA LEU A 676 22.05 19.17 -23.94
C LEU A 676 23.21 19.98 -23.38
N ARG A 677 23.86 20.81 -24.21
CA ARG A 677 24.90 21.72 -23.75
C ARG A 677 24.41 22.55 -22.55
N PRO A 678 25.16 22.59 -21.44
CA PRO A 678 24.74 23.32 -20.25
C PRO A 678 24.61 24.82 -20.50
N THR A 679 23.63 25.43 -19.83
CA THR A 679 23.49 26.88 -19.66
C THR A 679 24.76 27.43 -19.02
N ARG A 680 25.31 28.51 -19.57
CA ARG A 680 26.57 29.10 -19.09
C ARG A 680 26.36 29.80 -17.74
N ILE A 681 27.33 29.65 -16.84
CA ILE A 681 27.38 30.34 -15.55
C ILE A 681 28.26 31.58 -15.67
N TYR A 682 27.71 32.76 -15.38
CA TYR A 682 28.38 34.07 -15.60
C TYR A 682 28.95 34.70 -14.32
N VAL A 683 28.92 33.98 -13.19
CA VAL A 683 29.26 34.55 -11.88
C VAL A 683 30.67 35.14 -11.84
N ARG A 684 31.69 34.37 -12.25
CA ARG A 684 33.08 34.82 -12.22
C ARG A 684 33.33 36.08 -13.07
N PRO A 685 32.97 36.14 -14.38
CA PRO A 685 33.25 37.33 -15.18
C PRO A 685 32.49 38.56 -14.69
N ILE A 686 31.27 38.40 -14.18
CA ILE A 686 30.47 39.52 -13.66
C ILE A 686 31.01 40.02 -12.32
N LEU A 687 31.38 39.15 -11.37
CA LEU A 687 31.97 39.60 -10.11
C LEU A 687 33.29 40.35 -10.33
N GLU A 688 34.10 39.94 -11.30
CA GLU A 688 35.31 40.66 -11.70
C GLU A 688 34.99 42.06 -12.27
N LEU A 689 33.90 42.17 -13.04
CA LEU A 689 33.43 43.44 -13.59
C LEU A 689 32.92 44.38 -12.48
N LEU A 690 32.07 43.87 -11.58
CA LEU A 690 31.48 44.62 -10.47
C LEU A 690 32.53 45.21 -9.53
N GLY A 691 33.67 44.54 -9.35
CA GLY A 691 34.77 45.04 -8.53
C GLY A 691 35.53 46.24 -9.11
N LYS A 692 35.29 46.61 -10.38
CA LYS A 692 36.09 47.61 -11.11
C LYS A 692 35.29 48.63 -11.89
N VAL A 693 34.04 48.32 -12.25
CA VAL A 693 33.18 49.16 -13.09
C VAL A 693 31.81 49.30 -12.43
N ARG A 694 31.24 50.50 -12.51
CA ARG A 694 29.87 50.75 -12.05
C ARG A 694 28.87 50.19 -13.05
N VAL A 695 28.33 49.02 -12.75
CA VAL A 695 27.23 48.42 -13.51
C VAL A 695 25.90 49.00 -13.03
N LYS A 696 25.04 49.40 -13.97
CA LYS A 696 23.76 50.07 -13.69
C LYS A 696 22.56 49.13 -13.77
N GLY A 697 22.67 48.06 -14.54
CA GLY A 697 21.63 47.03 -14.68
C GLY A 697 22.19 45.75 -15.31
N MET A 698 21.55 44.62 -15.03
CA MET A 698 21.98 43.31 -15.55
C MET A 698 20.76 42.42 -15.81
N ALA A 699 20.80 41.64 -16.89
CA ALA A 699 19.72 40.73 -17.25
C ALA A 699 20.27 39.35 -17.62
N HIS A 700 19.77 38.31 -16.96
CA HIS A 700 19.97 36.94 -17.39
C HIS A 700 18.99 36.63 -18.53
N ILE A 701 19.50 36.23 -19.70
CA ILE A 701 18.68 36.06 -20.89
C ILE A 701 18.18 34.62 -20.97
N THR A 702 16.94 34.39 -20.53
CA THR A 702 16.32 33.06 -20.50
C THR A 702 14.97 33.05 -21.24
N GLY A 703 13.87 32.69 -20.57
CA GLY A 703 12.52 32.78 -21.11
C GLY A 703 12.13 34.25 -21.27
N GLY A 704 11.49 34.62 -22.38
CA GLY A 704 11.27 36.02 -22.75
C GLY A 704 12.43 36.62 -23.57
N GLY A 705 13.52 35.87 -23.75
CA GLY A 705 14.62 36.19 -24.66
C GLY A 705 15.26 37.55 -24.38
N LEU A 706 15.85 38.16 -25.40
CA LEU A 706 16.46 39.49 -25.29
C LEU A 706 15.39 40.58 -25.04
N THR A 707 14.22 40.41 -25.63
CA THR A 707 13.16 41.42 -25.62
C THR A 707 12.60 41.67 -24.23
N GLU A 708 12.17 40.63 -23.53
CA GLU A 708 11.48 40.79 -22.24
C GLU A 708 12.47 40.89 -21.09
N ASN A 709 13.59 40.16 -21.11
CA ASN A 709 14.52 40.15 -19.97
C ASN A 709 15.26 41.48 -19.82
N ILE A 710 15.73 42.10 -20.91
CA ILE A 710 16.39 43.41 -20.83
C ILE A 710 15.36 44.50 -20.48
N ALA A 711 14.12 44.42 -20.99
CA ALA A 711 13.08 45.39 -20.64
C ALA A 711 12.80 45.47 -19.14
N ARG A 712 12.98 44.38 -18.38
CA ARG A 712 12.74 44.34 -16.91
C ARG A 712 13.65 45.26 -16.11
N ILE A 713 14.84 45.59 -16.63
CA ILE A 713 15.80 46.44 -15.94
C ILE A 713 15.76 47.90 -16.42
N LEU A 714 14.95 48.22 -17.42
CA LEU A 714 14.88 49.58 -17.97
C LEU A 714 13.87 50.43 -17.18
N PRO A 715 14.25 51.64 -16.73
CA PRO A 715 13.30 52.60 -16.16
C PRO A 715 12.18 52.99 -17.14
N PRO A 716 11.00 53.38 -16.64
CA PRO A 716 9.91 53.86 -17.48
C PRO A 716 10.34 55.01 -18.41
N GLY A 717 9.96 54.94 -19.68
CA GLY A 717 10.32 55.93 -20.70
C GLY A 717 11.71 55.75 -21.32
N LEU A 718 12.46 54.73 -20.91
CA LEU A 718 13.70 54.31 -21.56
C LEU A 718 13.52 52.97 -22.31
N GLY A 719 14.21 52.87 -23.45
CA GLY A 719 14.24 51.68 -24.30
C GLY A 719 15.64 51.39 -24.82
N LEU A 720 15.87 50.14 -25.25
CA LEU A 720 17.10 49.71 -25.93
C LEU A 720 16.79 49.42 -27.40
N ALA A 721 17.56 50.02 -28.31
CA ALA A 721 17.60 49.63 -29.71
C ALA A 721 18.77 48.65 -29.91
N ILE A 722 18.45 47.40 -30.21
CA ILE A 722 19.43 46.35 -30.49
C ILE A 722 19.73 46.33 -31.98
N GLU A 723 21.02 46.33 -32.31
CA GLU A 723 21.54 46.07 -33.66
C GLU A 723 22.20 44.68 -33.64
N PRO A 724 21.56 43.62 -34.17
CA PRO A 724 22.08 42.25 -34.11
C PRO A 724 23.40 42.09 -34.89
N ALA A 725 24.53 42.31 -34.24
CA ALA A 725 25.86 42.32 -34.84
C ALA A 725 26.81 41.30 -34.17
N TRP A 726 26.35 40.08 -33.91
CA TRP A 726 27.14 39.00 -33.34
C TRP A 726 26.85 37.66 -34.06
N PRO A 727 27.78 36.69 -34.00
CA PRO A 727 27.53 35.37 -34.58
C PRO A 727 26.46 34.63 -33.77
N VAL A 728 25.28 34.44 -34.37
CA VAL A 728 24.22 33.62 -33.78
C VAL A 728 24.59 32.15 -33.93
N PRO A 729 24.62 31.35 -32.84
CA PRO A 729 24.95 29.92 -32.93
C PRO A 729 24.03 29.16 -33.90
N PRO A 730 24.56 28.22 -34.71
CA PRO A 730 23.80 27.55 -35.78
C PRO A 730 22.52 26.84 -35.31
N ILE A 731 22.46 26.41 -34.04
CA ILE A 731 21.27 25.78 -33.46
C ILE A 731 20.01 26.67 -33.53
N PHE A 732 20.16 28.00 -33.41
CA PHE A 732 19.02 28.93 -33.50
C PHE A 732 18.52 29.05 -34.93
N THR A 733 19.44 29.11 -35.91
CA THR A 733 19.11 29.08 -37.34
C THR A 733 18.36 27.79 -37.69
N LEU A 734 18.85 26.65 -37.19
CA LEU A 734 18.23 25.35 -37.39
C LEU A 734 16.81 25.29 -36.79
N ILE A 735 16.61 25.83 -35.58
CA ILE A 735 15.28 25.92 -34.96
C ILE A 735 14.34 26.77 -35.80
N ARG A 736 14.80 27.95 -36.24
CA ARG A 736 14.01 28.88 -37.05
C ARG A 736 13.56 28.24 -38.36
N GLU A 737 14.47 27.59 -39.07
CA GLU A 737 14.22 27.02 -40.40
C GLU A 737 13.37 25.75 -40.33
N LEU A 738 13.72 24.82 -39.45
CA LEU A 738 12.97 23.57 -39.30
C LEU A 738 11.59 23.80 -38.67
N GLY A 739 11.51 24.70 -37.68
CA GLY A 739 10.29 25.02 -36.97
C GLY A 739 9.40 26.05 -37.69
N ARG A 740 9.92 26.71 -38.74
CA ARG A 740 9.31 27.89 -39.37
C ARG A 740 8.91 28.95 -38.34
N VAL A 741 9.76 29.15 -37.34
CA VAL A 741 9.51 30.08 -36.24
C VAL A 741 9.79 31.49 -36.74
N ALA A 742 8.84 32.41 -36.55
CA ALA A 742 9.03 33.80 -36.92
C ALA A 742 10.21 34.41 -36.16
N GLU A 743 10.96 35.30 -36.81
CA GLU A 743 12.15 35.92 -36.20
C GLU A 743 11.85 36.65 -34.89
N GLN A 744 10.74 37.38 -34.82
CA GLN A 744 10.30 38.03 -33.58
C GLN A 744 10.05 37.02 -32.44
N GLU A 745 9.50 35.85 -32.77
CA GLU A 745 9.26 34.79 -31.80
C GLU A 745 10.58 34.14 -31.35
N MET A 746 11.58 34.05 -32.24
CA MET A 746 12.93 33.58 -31.89
C MET A 746 13.57 34.49 -30.83
N TYR A 747 13.56 35.81 -31.05
CA TYR A 747 14.10 36.81 -30.13
C TYR A 747 13.32 36.92 -28.81
N ARG A 748 12.03 36.60 -28.82
CA ARG A 748 11.18 36.54 -27.63
C ARG A 748 11.35 35.24 -26.85
N THR A 749 11.67 34.13 -27.51
CA THR A 749 11.74 32.83 -26.84
C THR A 749 13.15 32.51 -26.37
N PHE A 750 14.16 32.89 -27.14
CA PHE A 750 15.53 32.42 -27.00
C PHE A 750 16.53 33.54 -26.78
N ASN A 751 17.70 33.15 -26.28
CA ASN A 751 18.82 34.06 -26.03
C ASN A 751 19.56 34.50 -27.30
N MET A 752 19.32 33.83 -28.44
CA MET A 752 19.89 34.17 -29.76
C MET A 752 21.41 34.35 -29.76
N GLY A 753 22.12 33.63 -28.89
CA GLY A 753 23.58 33.70 -28.75
C GLY A 753 24.08 34.62 -27.64
N ILE A 754 23.21 35.37 -26.96
CA ILE A 754 23.56 36.28 -25.86
C ILE A 754 22.89 35.81 -24.57
N GLY A 755 23.66 35.21 -23.67
CA GLY A 755 23.11 34.61 -22.45
C GLY A 755 22.99 35.56 -21.26
N TYR A 756 23.72 36.67 -21.26
CA TYR A 756 23.69 37.67 -20.19
C TYR A 756 23.88 39.07 -20.76
N ALA A 757 23.24 40.09 -20.18
CA ALA A 757 23.41 41.48 -20.57
C ALA A 757 23.77 42.35 -19.38
N VAL A 758 24.63 43.34 -19.58
CA VAL A 758 25.02 44.34 -18.57
C VAL A 758 24.89 45.74 -19.15
N VAL A 759 24.46 46.72 -18.34
CA VAL A 759 24.33 48.12 -18.73
C VAL A 759 25.34 48.96 -17.96
N VAL A 760 26.15 49.73 -18.69
CA VAL A 760 27.19 50.60 -18.13
C VAL A 760 27.10 52.00 -18.73
N SER A 761 27.78 52.97 -18.12
CA SER A 761 27.93 54.29 -18.72
C SER A 761 28.84 54.24 -19.97
N PRO A 762 28.72 55.19 -20.91
CA PRO A 762 29.64 55.28 -22.06
C PRO A 762 31.11 55.40 -21.65
N ASP A 763 31.39 56.07 -20.54
CA ASP A 763 32.75 56.28 -20.04
C ASP A 763 33.36 54.98 -19.49
N ASP A 764 32.51 54.12 -18.91
CA ASP A 764 32.92 52.82 -18.37
C ASP A 764 33.02 51.72 -19.44
N LEU A 765 32.41 51.92 -20.62
CA LEU A 765 32.35 50.91 -21.68
C LEU A 765 33.73 50.34 -22.07
N PRO A 766 34.78 51.14 -22.34
CA PRO A 766 36.09 50.59 -22.71
C PRO A 766 36.70 49.71 -21.61
N ALA A 767 36.54 50.11 -20.34
CA ALA A 767 37.04 49.36 -19.19
C ALA A 767 36.27 48.05 -19.03
N ALA A 768 34.93 48.09 -19.14
CA ALA A 768 34.07 46.92 -19.05
C ALA A 768 34.44 45.86 -20.10
N LEU A 769 34.59 46.26 -21.36
CA LEU A 769 34.99 45.36 -22.44
C LEU A 769 36.39 44.76 -22.21
N ALA A 770 37.34 45.55 -21.72
CA ALA A 770 38.69 45.08 -21.42
C ALA A 770 38.70 44.03 -20.29
N ILE A 771 37.94 44.27 -19.22
CA ILE A 771 37.85 43.36 -18.07
C ILE A 771 37.22 42.02 -18.50
N LEU A 772 36.08 42.08 -19.20
CA LEU A 772 35.36 40.89 -19.67
C LEU A 772 36.23 40.05 -20.62
N ARG A 773 36.97 40.69 -21.54
CA ARG A 773 37.93 40.00 -22.42
C ARG A 773 39.09 39.38 -21.65
N ALA A 774 39.61 40.05 -20.63
CA ALA A 774 40.72 39.55 -19.81
C ALA A 774 40.35 38.27 -19.04
N VAL A 775 39.07 38.07 -18.71
CA VAL A 775 38.56 36.84 -18.08
C VAL A 775 38.06 35.79 -19.09
N GLY A 776 38.30 36.01 -20.38
CA GLY A 776 38.02 35.05 -21.45
C GLY A 776 36.62 35.12 -22.05
N GLU A 777 35.87 36.21 -21.82
CA GLU A 777 34.60 36.45 -22.50
C GLU A 777 34.80 37.19 -23.83
N GLU A 778 33.85 37.03 -24.76
CA GLU A 778 33.79 37.77 -26.02
C GLU A 778 32.60 38.74 -26.02
N PRO A 779 32.65 39.83 -25.23
CA PRO A 779 31.52 40.73 -25.08
C PRO A 779 31.23 41.49 -26.38
N VAL A 780 29.94 41.68 -26.66
CA VAL A 780 29.43 42.46 -27.79
C VAL A 780 28.61 43.64 -27.31
N VAL A 781 28.67 44.77 -28.02
CA VAL A 781 27.82 45.92 -27.73
C VAL A 781 26.47 45.67 -28.41
N LEU A 782 25.39 45.64 -27.62
CA LEU A 782 24.03 45.40 -28.14
C LEU A 782 23.41 46.69 -28.70
N GLY A 783 23.68 47.81 -28.05
CA GLY A 783 23.17 49.12 -28.44
C GLY A 783 23.16 50.13 -27.28
N SER A 784 22.65 51.32 -27.56
CA SER A 784 22.51 52.41 -26.58
C SER A 784 21.08 52.55 -26.07
N ILE A 785 20.94 52.85 -24.77
CA ILE A 785 19.68 53.21 -24.13
C ILE A 785 19.26 54.61 -24.58
N GLY A 786 17.99 54.78 -24.93
CA GLY A 786 17.44 56.07 -25.33
C GLY A 786 15.95 56.20 -24.97
N PRO A 787 15.30 57.31 -25.35
CA PRO A 787 13.86 57.48 -25.17
C PRO A 787 13.08 56.39 -25.90
N GLY A 788 12.16 55.72 -25.21
CA GLY A 788 11.34 54.64 -25.77
C GLY A 788 10.73 53.75 -24.68
N GLU A 789 10.14 52.63 -25.08
CA GLU A 789 9.67 51.60 -24.16
C GLU A 789 10.17 50.23 -24.61
N GLY A 790 10.81 49.50 -23.68
CA GLY A 790 11.25 48.13 -23.91
C GLY A 790 12.40 47.99 -24.90
N VAL A 791 12.43 46.88 -25.62
CA VAL A 791 13.51 46.52 -26.56
C VAL A 791 12.97 46.53 -27.99
N THR A 792 13.72 47.17 -28.90
CA THR A 792 13.44 47.21 -30.33
C THR A 792 14.63 46.68 -31.11
N TYR A 793 14.39 46.09 -32.29
CA TYR A 793 15.42 45.56 -33.17
C TYR A 793 15.52 46.44 -34.42
N ARG A 794 16.73 46.89 -34.77
CA ARG A 794 17.00 47.74 -35.93
C ARG A 794 17.76 47.03 -37.02
#